data_AF-A0A7V5FH15-F1
#
_entry.id   AF-A0A7V5FH15-F1
#
_cell.length_a   1.000
_cell.length_b   1.000
_cell.length_c   1.000
_cell.angle_alpha   90.00
_cell.angle_beta   90.00
_cell.angle_gamma   90.00
#
_symmetry.space_group_name_H-M   'P 1'
#
loop_
_entity.id
_entity.type
_entity.pdbx_description
1 polymer ?
#
loop_
_entity_poly.entity_id
_entity_poly.type
_entity_poly.pdbx_seq_one_letter_code
_entity_poly.pdbx_strand_id
1 'polypeptide(L)'
;RSVAQISTFPYAEDFDATVSPSLPEGWTSSTNKSSAGDFVTTTSLAHSSPNALLSSDSKVSQWVQTPVFDFTYRKPEKFSFWERRSSTHNSSLLLEASLDSGATYSIVIGDTLKNPGTTSYVYREFLLPRALDGKQSVRFRFRVVGDGTGSTGTLRIDDVSITVLAATDLGISRMAIDPTQPMAGDAARLRALIQNHGSTVVAGASIEFFIDLNGDSIGTAVERFASSSIPSLAPGDSTWVEASIDTVPGGLLRCIATVVAENDGNSLNNRGLLDLFVRVPPEAFVINELQYAPRGGEPEWIELFNRSPFSVNLQDFGIANHTNARYILMRTPLFVPHGSFVVVTKDSSVLTYHANIPSPLVIVRAMPFYFLSNSGEVVKLSDGSIQTIDSIAYLPSWGGGNGVSLERIDTERPSTDSRNWASSIDSELSTPGRRNSMARLEHDLRIKWIASHPPVDAVIENVGRSPATGFSVSLYNDANRDSVLNESERIEEQSVAQTLLPNDSLHVRFQWIPQSGVTSVAVKISYPLDERTSNNVGWQDIVAGFQEASVVVNEIMYEPLTGESEYVEFYNRGDSPVDLYRWAISDGASSRATIAGSHVLLAPGGFAVVASDSSIFQFFPELSRSNSLIFIIKTLSLNNEGDRIILTDPAGRVIDSLHYSPTWHNPAVSDRRGVSLERIHPSLSSSDSRAWSSCADRRGGTPGARNSIFTSFQPTDLKLTFTPNPFSPDADGFEDFTVIQYDLPYRVARIRIRIFDVLGRLVRTLANNEPSGARGEIVWDGRDDEGQRVRIGRYIVLLEAVDESGNLVDASKAVVVVAGKMR
;
A
#
# COMPACT_ATOMS: atom_id res chain seq x y z
N ARG A 1 -25.69 -75.32 12.13
CA ARG A 1 -26.13 -73.97 11.70
C ARG A 1 -25.85 -73.90 10.21
N SER A 2 -26.86 -73.73 9.36
CA SER A 2 -26.64 -73.51 7.92
C SER A 2 -25.82 -72.24 7.77
N VAL A 3 -24.60 -72.35 7.26
CA VAL A 3 -23.78 -71.20 6.91
C VAL A 3 -24.55 -70.44 5.84
N ALA A 4 -24.76 -69.13 6.02
CA ALA A 4 -25.45 -68.30 5.05
C ALA A 4 -24.72 -68.41 3.68
N GLN A 5 -25.47 -68.64 2.60
CA GLN A 5 -24.91 -68.68 1.25
C GLN A 5 -24.91 -67.28 0.65
N ILE A 6 -23.84 -66.93 -0.06
CA ILE A 6 -23.72 -65.68 -0.81
C ILE A 6 -24.69 -65.74 -2.00
N SER A 7 -25.65 -64.82 -2.00
CA SER A 7 -26.68 -64.69 -3.04
C SER A 7 -26.74 -63.28 -3.65
N THR A 8 -25.83 -62.39 -3.23
CA THR A 8 -25.63 -61.06 -3.79
C THR A 8 -24.46 -61.11 -4.77
N PHE A 9 -24.68 -60.61 -5.99
CA PHE A 9 -23.69 -60.56 -7.05
C PHE A 9 -23.67 -59.15 -7.67
N PRO A 10 -22.53 -58.70 -8.22
CA PRO A 10 -21.24 -59.39 -8.21
C PRO A 10 -20.68 -59.52 -6.79
N TYR A 11 -20.06 -60.67 -6.50
CA TYR A 11 -19.30 -60.85 -5.27
C TYR A 11 -17.89 -60.31 -5.51
N ALA A 12 -17.36 -59.55 -4.56
CA ALA A 12 -16.01 -59.00 -4.60
C ALA A 12 -15.33 -59.20 -3.25
N GLU A 13 -14.06 -59.58 -3.26
CA GLU A 13 -13.20 -59.74 -2.09
C GLU A 13 -11.80 -59.23 -2.44
N ASP A 14 -11.42 -58.12 -1.82
CA ASP A 14 -10.11 -57.46 -1.91
C ASP A 14 -9.21 -57.78 -0.70
N PHE A 15 -9.72 -58.53 0.29
CA PHE A 15 -9.03 -58.89 1.54
C PHE A 15 -8.68 -57.71 2.47
N ASP A 16 -9.04 -56.48 2.11
CA ASP A 16 -8.60 -55.25 2.76
C ASP A 16 -9.27 -55.01 4.11
N ALA A 17 -10.51 -55.49 4.26
CA ALA A 17 -11.26 -55.43 5.52
C ALA A 17 -10.75 -56.40 6.59
N THR A 18 -9.86 -57.33 6.25
CA THR A 18 -9.40 -58.40 7.16
C THR A 18 -8.10 -58.03 7.85
N VAL A 19 -7.97 -58.33 9.15
CA VAL A 19 -6.69 -58.14 9.86
C VAL A 19 -5.72 -59.26 9.49
N SER A 20 -4.68 -58.91 8.73
CA SER A 20 -3.58 -59.83 8.38
C SER A 20 -2.93 -60.45 9.61
N PRO A 21 -2.72 -61.79 9.67
CA PRO A 21 -2.76 -62.76 8.56
C PRO A 21 -4.07 -63.57 8.43
N SER A 22 -5.17 -63.14 9.05
CA SER A 22 -6.42 -63.92 9.08
C SER A 22 -7.09 -64.00 7.70
N LEU A 23 -7.94 -65.00 7.47
CA LEU A 23 -8.79 -65.03 6.27
C LEU A 23 -10.15 -64.34 6.55
N PRO A 24 -10.79 -63.72 5.54
CA PRO A 24 -12.12 -63.15 5.68
C PRO A 24 -13.17 -64.19 6.09
N GLU A 25 -14.33 -63.73 6.58
CA GLU A 25 -15.40 -64.64 6.98
C GLU A 25 -15.84 -65.58 5.84
N GLY A 26 -15.94 -66.88 6.14
CA GLY A 26 -16.36 -67.90 5.19
C GLY A 26 -15.26 -68.43 4.26
N TRP A 27 -14.15 -67.70 4.13
CA TRP A 27 -12.92 -68.20 3.50
C TRP A 27 -12.18 -69.15 4.43
N THR A 28 -11.68 -70.25 3.88
CA THR A 28 -10.92 -71.25 4.67
C THR A 28 -9.79 -71.82 3.83
N SER A 29 -8.63 -72.03 4.43
CA SER A 29 -7.50 -72.70 3.79
C SER A 29 -7.40 -74.17 4.20
N SER A 30 -6.55 -74.92 3.50
CA SER A 30 -6.01 -76.18 4.01
C SER A 30 -5.38 -75.99 5.40
N THR A 31 -5.27 -77.09 6.13
CA THR A 31 -4.48 -77.16 7.37
C THR A 31 -3.30 -78.08 7.12
N ASN A 32 -2.19 -77.52 6.63
CA ASN A 32 -0.92 -78.22 6.55
C ASN A 32 -0.35 -78.43 7.96
N LYS A 33 0.26 -79.60 8.19
CA LYS A 33 0.79 -80.00 9.50
C LYS A 33 2.05 -79.22 9.93
N SER A 34 2.56 -78.30 9.09
CA SER A 34 3.66 -77.38 9.43
C SER A 34 3.13 -75.96 9.65
N SER A 35 3.69 -75.24 10.62
CA SER A 35 3.26 -73.90 11.05
C SER A 35 3.57 -72.76 10.05
N ALA A 36 3.95 -73.07 8.80
CA ALA A 36 4.23 -72.09 7.75
C ALA A 36 3.92 -72.70 6.38
N GLY A 37 3.18 -71.97 5.53
CA GLY A 37 3.02 -72.31 4.11
C GLY A 37 1.63 -72.03 3.51
N ASP A 38 0.56 -72.26 4.27
CA ASP A 38 -0.85 -72.14 3.82
C ASP A 38 -1.26 -70.70 3.52
N PHE A 39 -2.39 -70.57 2.83
CA PHE A 39 -2.95 -69.27 2.46
C PHE A 39 -3.35 -68.44 3.68
N VAL A 40 -2.80 -67.24 3.76
CA VAL A 40 -3.07 -66.20 4.77
C VAL A 40 -3.18 -64.85 4.08
N THR A 41 -3.75 -63.83 4.71
CA THR A 41 -3.64 -62.46 4.17
C THR A 41 -2.26 -61.85 4.49
N THR A 42 -1.83 -60.86 3.70
CA THR A 42 -0.57 -60.12 3.89
C THR A 42 -0.71 -58.68 3.46
N THR A 43 -0.04 -57.76 4.16
CA THR A 43 0.06 -56.34 3.74
C THR A 43 1.17 -56.08 2.70
N SER A 44 1.94 -57.11 2.37
CA SER A 44 3.11 -56.98 1.51
C SER A 44 2.72 -57.13 0.04
N LEU A 45 2.90 -56.05 -0.73
CA LEU A 45 2.80 -56.05 -2.18
C LEU A 45 1.43 -56.51 -2.67
N ALA A 46 0.38 -55.96 -2.06
CA ALA A 46 -0.99 -56.12 -2.47
C ALA A 46 -1.29 -55.36 -3.78
N HIS A 47 -2.33 -55.76 -4.49
CA HIS A 47 -2.79 -55.09 -5.71
C HIS A 47 -3.67 -53.90 -5.33
N SER A 48 -4.79 -54.16 -4.65
CA SER A 48 -5.53 -53.20 -3.83
C SER A 48 -4.85 -53.11 -2.46
N SER A 49 -4.76 -51.91 -1.88
CA SER A 49 -4.12 -51.74 -0.57
C SER A 49 -5.17 -51.68 0.53
N PRO A 50 -4.93 -52.29 1.71
CA PRO A 50 -3.63 -52.77 2.18
C PRO A 50 -3.26 -54.25 1.97
N ASN A 51 -4.17 -55.17 1.69
CA ASN A 51 -3.96 -56.61 1.85
C ASN A 51 -4.11 -57.40 0.54
N ALA A 52 -3.43 -58.55 0.49
CA ALA A 52 -3.66 -59.59 -0.52
C ALA A 52 -3.63 -60.96 0.14
N LEU A 53 -4.18 -61.97 -0.55
CA LEU A 53 -4.07 -63.37 -0.15
C LEU A 53 -2.70 -63.93 -0.57
N LEU A 54 -1.93 -64.48 0.37
CA LEU A 54 -0.56 -64.98 0.19
C LEU A 54 -0.48 -66.48 0.45
N SER A 55 0.13 -67.19 -0.49
CA SER A 55 0.72 -68.52 -0.30
C SER A 55 2.25 -68.39 -0.36
N SER A 56 2.95 -68.97 0.63
CA SER A 56 4.42 -68.82 0.75
C SER A 56 5.19 -70.13 0.58
N ASP A 57 4.50 -71.25 0.37
CA ASP A 57 5.12 -72.55 0.08
C ASP A 57 4.52 -73.16 -1.18
N SER A 58 5.24 -73.03 -2.29
CA SER A 58 4.84 -73.61 -3.55
C SER A 58 5.08 -75.12 -3.64
N LYS A 59 5.83 -75.74 -2.70
CA LYS A 59 6.21 -77.17 -2.78
C LYS A 59 5.07 -78.09 -2.42
N VAL A 60 4.24 -77.67 -1.47
CA VAL A 60 3.19 -78.50 -0.87
C VAL A 60 1.86 -78.20 -1.55
N SER A 61 1.08 -79.25 -1.80
CA SER A 61 -0.30 -79.06 -2.24
C SER A 61 -1.08 -78.36 -1.14
N GLN A 62 -1.65 -77.20 -1.46
CA GLN A 62 -2.43 -76.40 -0.52
C GLN A 62 -3.55 -75.68 -1.25
N TRP A 63 -4.60 -75.34 -0.52
CA TRP A 63 -5.77 -74.72 -1.11
C TRP A 63 -6.37 -73.68 -0.19
N VAL A 64 -7.13 -72.79 -0.81
CA VAL A 64 -8.01 -71.84 -0.14
C VAL A 64 -9.31 -71.79 -0.90
N GLN A 65 -10.41 -71.84 -0.17
CA GLN A 65 -11.75 -71.88 -0.74
C GLN A 65 -12.57 -70.70 -0.26
N THR A 66 -13.43 -70.23 -1.15
CA THR A 66 -14.40 -69.15 -0.94
C THR A 66 -15.51 -69.58 0.03
N PRO A 67 -16.36 -68.65 0.49
CA PRO A 67 -17.68 -68.96 1.03
C PRO A 67 -18.56 -69.76 0.05
N VAL A 68 -19.71 -70.21 0.53
CA VAL A 68 -20.71 -70.94 -0.28
C VAL A 68 -21.59 -69.96 -1.05
N PHE A 69 -21.83 -70.20 -2.34
CA PHE A 69 -22.64 -69.38 -3.24
C PHE A 69 -23.96 -70.07 -3.62
N ASP A 70 -25.00 -69.25 -3.80
CA ASP A 70 -26.34 -69.64 -4.25
C ASP A 70 -26.69 -68.99 -5.60
N PHE A 71 -26.79 -69.84 -6.64
CA PHE A 71 -27.18 -69.47 -8.00
C PHE A 71 -28.59 -69.92 -8.40
N THR A 72 -29.51 -70.22 -7.46
CA THR A 72 -30.85 -70.82 -7.74
C THR A 72 -31.65 -70.14 -8.86
N TYR A 73 -31.47 -68.83 -9.08
CA TYR A 73 -32.13 -68.05 -10.14
C TYR A 73 -31.15 -67.27 -11.02
N ARG A 74 -29.90 -67.73 -11.08
CA ARG A 74 -28.80 -67.00 -11.70
C ARG A 74 -27.98 -67.93 -12.58
N LYS A 75 -27.36 -67.32 -13.60
CA LYS A 75 -26.38 -67.98 -14.45
C LYS A 75 -25.02 -67.40 -14.10
N PRO A 76 -24.17 -68.06 -13.30
CA PRO A 76 -22.82 -67.60 -13.06
C PRO A 76 -22.11 -67.38 -14.40
N GLU A 77 -21.41 -66.26 -14.53
CA GLU A 77 -20.86 -65.83 -15.80
C GLU A 77 -19.32 -65.82 -15.78
N LYS A 78 -18.71 -65.07 -14.86
CA LYS A 78 -17.26 -64.94 -14.78
C LYS A 78 -16.72 -65.14 -13.37
N PHE A 79 -15.51 -65.66 -13.30
CA PHE A 79 -14.65 -65.65 -12.12
C PHE A 79 -13.35 -64.95 -12.51
N SER A 80 -13.02 -63.84 -11.85
CA SER A 80 -11.81 -63.08 -12.11
C SER A 80 -11.02 -62.77 -10.85
N PHE A 81 -9.71 -62.56 -11.00
CA PHE A 81 -8.80 -62.19 -9.92
C PHE A 81 -7.47 -61.67 -10.49
N TRP A 82 -6.71 -60.96 -9.67
CA TRP A 82 -5.33 -60.62 -9.95
C TRP A 82 -4.40 -61.60 -9.25
N GLU A 83 -3.42 -62.16 -9.98
CA GLU A 83 -2.36 -62.97 -9.38
C GLU A 83 -0.99 -62.35 -9.54
N ARG A 84 -0.13 -62.52 -8.54
CA ARG A 84 1.28 -62.16 -8.61
C ARG A 84 2.14 -63.29 -8.08
N ARG A 85 3.24 -63.59 -8.77
CA ARG A 85 4.17 -64.67 -8.39
C ARG A 85 5.57 -64.13 -8.21
N SER A 86 6.33 -64.66 -7.25
CA SER A 86 7.79 -64.42 -7.25
C SER A 86 8.43 -65.14 -8.43
N SER A 87 9.62 -64.68 -8.85
CA SER A 87 10.41 -65.32 -9.91
C SER A 87 10.72 -66.80 -9.64
N THR A 88 10.66 -67.19 -8.36
CA THR A 88 10.94 -68.53 -7.85
C THR A 88 9.70 -69.42 -7.68
N HIS A 89 8.49 -68.90 -7.89
CA HIS A 89 7.25 -69.69 -7.79
C HIS A 89 6.90 -70.34 -9.13
N ASN A 90 7.04 -71.67 -9.22
CA ASN A 90 6.89 -72.47 -10.45
C ASN A 90 5.72 -73.47 -10.41
N SER A 91 5.07 -73.67 -9.26
CA SER A 91 3.94 -74.59 -9.11
C SER A 91 2.70 -74.18 -9.90
N SER A 92 1.94 -75.17 -10.37
CA SER A 92 0.64 -74.96 -10.99
C SER A 92 -0.38 -74.48 -9.96
N LEU A 93 -1.22 -73.54 -10.36
CA LEU A 93 -2.43 -73.15 -9.64
C LEU A 93 -3.65 -73.67 -10.43
N LEU A 94 -4.57 -74.31 -9.72
CA LEU A 94 -5.86 -74.72 -10.25
C LEU A 94 -6.97 -73.86 -9.65
N LEU A 95 -7.95 -73.50 -10.47
CA LEU A 95 -9.22 -72.93 -10.04
C LEU A 95 -10.29 -73.99 -10.26
N GLU A 96 -10.95 -74.42 -9.18
CA GLU A 96 -11.91 -75.52 -9.18
C GLU A 96 -13.20 -75.09 -8.49
N ALA A 97 -14.32 -75.73 -8.82
CA ALA A 97 -15.62 -75.54 -8.18
C ALA A 97 -16.21 -76.85 -7.63
N SER A 98 -16.93 -76.71 -6.53
CA SER A 98 -17.70 -77.73 -5.83
C SER A 98 -19.20 -77.48 -6.00
N LEU A 99 -20.00 -78.55 -6.04
CA LEU A 99 -21.47 -78.51 -6.03
C LEU A 99 -22.08 -79.00 -4.69
N ASP A 100 -21.24 -79.30 -3.71
CA ASP A 100 -21.60 -79.97 -2.45
C ASP A 100 -21.01 -79.27 -1.22
N SER A 101 -20.94 -77.93 -1.25
CA SER A 101 -20.40 -77.07 -0.18
C SER A 101 -18.91 -77.27 0.14
N GLY A 102 -18.14 -77.84 -0.79
CA GLY A 102 -16.69 -78.03 -0.69
C GLY A 102 -16.25 -79.45 -0.30
N ALA A 103 -17.15 -80.44 -0.27
CA ALA A 103 -16.78 -81.82 0.02
C ALA A 103 -16.04 -82.47 -1.16
N THR A 104 -16.45 -82.18 -2.40
CA THR A 104 -15.77 -82.58 -3.63
C THR A 104 -15.67 -81.42 -4.63
N TYR A 105 -14.57 -81.37 -5.38
CA TYR A 105 -14.30 -80.35 -6.40
C TYR A 105 -14.20 -81.01 -7.77
N SER A 106 -15.36 -81.30 -8.36
CA SER A 106 -15.49 -82.06 -9.61
C SER A 106 -15.46 -81.20 -10.88
N ILE A 107 -15.51 -79.88 -10.75
CA ILE A 107 -15.49 -78.94 -11.87
C ILE A 107 -14.14 -78.21 -11.87
N VAL A 108 -13.37 -78.34 -12.95
CA VAL A 108 -12.12 -77.59 -13.17
C VAL A 108 -12.44 -76.38 -14.06
N ILE A 109 -12.11 -75.18 -13.59
CA ILE A 109 -12.39 -73.91 -14.29
C ILE A 109 -11.12 -73.41 -14.99
N GLY A 110 -10.01 -73.39 -14.26
CA GLY A 110 -8.69 -73.03 -14.79
C GLY A 110 -7.73 -74.20 -14.60
N ASP A 111 -7.40 -74.89 -15.69
CA ASP A 111 -6.38 -75.94 -15.66
C ASP A 111 -4.98 -75.33 -15.83
N THR A 112 -4.09 -75.71 -14.91
CA THR A 112 -2.64 -75.47 -14.95
C THR A 112 -2.18 -74.04 -15.24
N LEU A 113 -2.64 -73.07 -14.42
CA LEU A 113 -2.08 -71.72 -14.43
C LEU A 113 -0.62 -71.74 -13.96
N LYS A 114 0.29 -71.67 -14.93
CA LYS A 114 1.75 -71.59 -14.75
C LYS A 114 2.20 -70.14 -14.53
N ASN A 115 3.43 -70.00 -14.05
CA ASN A 115 4.06 -68.69 -13.89
C ASN A 115 4.03 -67.92 -15.24
N PRO A 116 3.47 -66.70 -15.28
CA PRO A 116 3.34 -65.92 -16.51
C PRO A 116 4.67 -65.30 -17.01
N GLY A 117 5.79 -65.56 -16.32
CA GLY A 117 7.11 -65.00 -16.65
C GLY A 117 7.33 -63.58 -16.15
N THR A 118 6.46 -63.07 -15.29
CA THR A 118 6.53 -61.73 -14.69
C THR A 118 6.31 -61.78 -13.18
N THR A 119 6.90 -60.82 -12.46
CA THR A 119 6.69 -60.61 -11.02
C THR A 119 5.72 -59.46 -10.73
N SER A 120 5.15 -58.85 -11.77
CA SER A 120 4.00 -57.94 -11.67
C SER A 120 2.70 -58.73 -11.52
N TYR A 121 1.64 -58.06 -11.09
CA TYR A 121 0.29 -58.62 -11.09
C TYR A 121 -0.21 -58.89 -12.52
N VAL A 122 -0.95 -59.98 -12.69
CA VAL A 122 -1.58 -60.42 -13.94
C VAL A 122 -3.06 -60.67 -13.68
N TYR A 123 -3.92 -60.04 -14.47
CA TYR A 123 -5.35 -60.25 -14.42
C TYR A 123 -5.73 -61.59 -15.06
N ARG A 124 -6.61 -62.34 -14.40
CA ARG A 124 -7.16 -63.60 -14.88
C ARG A 124 -8.68 -63.51 -14.88
N GLU A 125 -9.30 -63.98 -15.96
CA GLU A 125 -10.76 -64.08 -16.11
C GLU A 125 -11.11 -65.44 -16.70
N PHE A 126 -12.11 -66.11 -16.13
CA PHE A 126 -12.62 -67.38 -16.60
C PHE A 126 -14.13 -67.31 -16.75
N LEU A 127 -14.64 -67.81 -17.89
CA LEU A 127 -16.07 -68.07 -18.03
C LEU A 127 -16.46 -69.25 -17.14
N LEU A 128 -17.51 -69.06 -16.36
CA LEU A 128 -18.01 -70.07 -15.45
C LEU A 128 -18.82 -71.12 -16.22
N PRO A 129 -18.58 -72.44 -15.99
CA PRO A 129 -19.28 -73.50 -16.70
C PRO A 129 -20.78 -73.50 -16.42
N ARG A 130 -21.59 -73.77 -17.45
CA ARG A 130 -23.06 -73.92 -17.35
C ARG A 130 -23.52 -75.01 -16.38
N ALA A 131 -22.64 -75.92 -15.97
CA ALA A 131 -22.92 -76.91 -14.92
C ALA A 131 -23.25 -76.25 -13.56
N LEU A 132 -22.86 -74.99 -13.35
CA LEU A 132 -23.12 -74.19 -12.16
C LEU A 132 -24.48 -73.44 -12.21
N ASP A 133 -25.15 -73.40 -13.37
CA ASP A 133 -26.42 -72.68 -13.55
C ASP A 133 -27.50 -73.22 -12.60
N GLY A 134 -28.18 -72.33 -11.87
CA GLY A 134 -29.26 -72.72 -10.97
C GLY A 134 -28.82 -73.51 -9.73
N LYS A 135 -27.51 -73.67 -9.48
CA LYS A 135 -27.00 -74.51 -8.38
C LYS A 135 -26.89 -73.73 -7.07
N GLN A 136 -27.25 -74.40 -5.98
CA GLN A 136 -26.94 -73.96 -4.61
C GLN A 136 -25.64 -74.63 -4.16
N SER A 137 -25.14 -74.20 -3.00
CA SER A 137 -24.03 -74.89 -2.33
C SER A 137 -22.71 -74.90 -3.13
N VAL A 138 -22.52 -73.92 -4.01
CA VAL A 138 -21.32 -73.84 -4.85
C VAL A 138 -20.16 -73.24 -4.05
N ARG A 139 -18.98 -73.85 -4.09
CA ARG A 139 -17.74 -73.22 -3.58
C ARG A 139 -16.69 -73.22 -4.68
N PHE A 140 -15.86 -72.18 -4.70
CA PHE A 140 -14.66 -72.14 -5.51
C PHE A 140 -13.44 -72.35 -4.63
N ARG A 141 -12.39 -72.96 -5.17
CA ARG A 141 -11.09 -73.00 -4.52
C ARG A 141 -9.95 -72.72 -5.48
N PHE A 142 -8.96 -72.04 -4.96
CA PHE A 142 -7.62 -72.02 -5.51
C PHE A 142 -6.82 -73.16 -4.91
N ARG A 143 -6.17 -73.97 -5.74
CA ARG A 143 -5.32 -75.07 -5.29
C ARG A 143 -3.93 -74.96 -5.93
N VAL A 144 -2.93 -74.71 -5.11
CA VAL A 144 -1.54 -74.91 -5.49
C VAL A 144 -1.30 -76.42 -5.52
N VAL A 145 -0.85 -76.95 -6.65
CA VAL A 145 -0.70 -78.41 -6.84
C VAL A 145 0.49 -78.98 -6.07
N GLY A 146 1.54 -78.17 -5.87
CA GLY A 146 2.83 -78.63 -5.36
C GLY A 146 3.61 -79.39 -6.44
N ASP A 147 4.88 -79.06 -6.65
CA ASP A 147 5.75 -79.73 -7.63
C ASP A 147 6.80 -80.65 -6.98
N GLY A 148 6.82 -80.73 -5.65
CA GLY A 148 7.70 -81.60 -4.86
C GLY A 148 9.20 -81.30 -4.95
N THR A 149 9.66 -80.39 -5.83
CA THR A 149 11.08 -80.09 -6.08
C THR A 149 11.28 -78.65 -6.56
N GLY A 150 11.61 -77.70 -5.67
CA GLY A 150 11.84 -76.29 -6.07
C GLY A 150 11.72 -75.27 -4.92
N SER A 151 12.19 -74.03 -5.12
CA SER A 151 12.37 -72.94 -4.12
C SER A 151 11.10 -72.43 -3.40
N THR A 152 11.26 -71.68 -2.30
CA THR A 152 10.19 -71.00 -1.51
C THR A 152 9.58 -69.82 -2.27
N GLY A 153 8.88 -70.10 -3.37
CA GLY A 153 8.17 -69.09 -4.14
C GLY A 153 6.92 -68.57 -3.42
N THR A 154 6.56 -67.31 -3.65
CA THR A 154 5.30 -66.73 -3.15
C THR A 154 4.31 -66.54 -4.28
N LEU A 155 3.05 -66.84 -3.99
CA LEU A 155 1.88 -66.54 -4.84
C LEU A 155 0.98 -65.59 -4.06
N ARG A 156 0.57 -64.51 -4.71
CA ARG A 156 -0.46 -63.60 -4.22
C ARG A 156 -1.67 -63.67 -5.13
N ILE A 157 -2.85 -63.61 -4.53
CA ILE A 157 -4.14 -63.47 -5.19
C ILE A 157 -4.82 -62.27 -4.57
N ASP A 158 -5.45 -61.46 -5.40
CA ASP A 158 -6.10 -60.25 -4.95
C ASP A 158 -7.30 -59.91 -5.83
N ASP A 159 -8.19 -59.04 -5.34
CA ASP A 159 -9.37 -58.55 -6.07
C ASP A 159 -10.19 -59.66 -6.76
N VAL A 160 -10.63 -60.63 -5.95
CA VAL A 160 -11.42 -61.77 -6.45
C VAL A 160 -12.85 -61.32 -6.71
N SER A 161 -13.36 -61.58 -7.92
CA SER A 161 -14.73 -61.26 -8.30
C SER A 161 -15.46 -62.43 -8.96
N ILE A 162 -16.73 -62.59 -8.64
CA ILE A 162 -17.64 -63.57 -9.24
C ILE A 162 -18.90 -62.83 -9.71
N THR A 163 -19.19 -62.93 -11.00
CA THR A 163 -20.36 -62.28 -11.63
C THR A 163 -21.41 -63.30 -12.06
N VAL A 164 -22.62 -62.80 -12.29
CA VAL A 164 -23.73 -63.56 -12.88
C VAL A 164 -24.22 -62.80 -14.11
N LEU A 165 -24.69 -63.54 -15.12
CA LEU A 165 -25.29 -62.94 -16.31
C LEU A 165 -26.59 -62.26 -15.91
N ALA A 166 -26.61 -60.93 -16.01
CA ALA A 166 -27.77 -60.11 -15.69
C ALA A 166 -28.73 -59.95 -16.88
N ALA A 167 -29.97 -59.57 -16.60
CA ALA A 167 -30.91 -59.14 -17.64
C ALA A 167 -30.47 -57.80 -18.25
N THR A 168 -30.12 -56.85 -17.38
CA THR A 168 -29.60 -55.51 -17.68
C THR A 168 -28.20 -55.41 -17.08
N ASP A 169 -27.20 -55.08 -17.88
CA ASP A 169 -25.82 -54.78 -17.43
C ASP A 169 -25.17 -53.88 -18.48
N LEU A 170 -25.02 -52.59 -18.16
CA LEU A 170 -24.31 -51.60 -18.97
C LEU A 170 -23.01 -51.21 -18.28
N GLY A 171 -21.89 -51.64 -18.88
CA GLY A 171 -20.55 -51.34 -18.37
C GLY A 171 -19.81 -50.30 -19.19
N ILE A 172 -18.87 -49.61 -18.55
CA ILE A 172 -17.87 -48.78 -19.22
C ILE A 172 -16.68 -49.67 -19.58
N SER A 173 -16.47 -49.91 -20.88
CA SER A 173 -15.36 -50.74 -21.36
C SER A 173 -14.08 -49.92 -21.56
N ARG A 174 -14.20 -48.62 -21.84
CA ARG A 174 -13.05 -47.73 -22.10
C ARG A 174 -13.40 -46.27 -21.90
N MET A 175 -12.44 -45.48 -21.42
CA MET A 175 -12.47 -44.02 -21.47
C MET A 175 -11.33 -43.46 -22.33
N ALA A 176 -11.56 -42.28 -22.91
CA ALA A 176 -10.55 -41.53 -23.64
C ALA A 176 -10.91 -40.04 -23.65
N ILE A 177 -9.92 -39.19 -23.93
CA ILE A 177 -10.08 -37.75 -24.12
C ILE A 177 -9.57 -37.34 -25.50
N ASP A 178 -10.21 -36.35 -26.11
CA ASP A 178 -9.84 -35.76 -27.41
C ASP A 178 -9.73 -34.23 -27.28
N PRO A 179 -8.57 -33.61 -27.56
CA PRO A 179 -7.31 -34.25 -27.98
C PRO A 179 -6.71 -35.12 -26.87
N THR A 180 -5.84 -36.07 -27.24
CA THR A 180 -5.24 -37.03 -26.29
C THR A 180 -4.22 -36.41 -25.32
N GLN A 181 -3.75 -35.20 -25.62
CA GLN A 181 -2.88 -34.38 -24.77
C GLN A 181 -3.37 -32.93 -24.82
N PRO A 182 -4.48 -32.58 -24.15
CA PRO A 182 -4.92 -31.20 -24.08
C PRO A 182 -3.91 -30.36 -23.30
N MET A 183 -3.82 -29.07 -23.60
CA MET A 183 -3.18 -28.09 -22.72
C MET A 183 -4.22 -27.50 -21.77
N ALA A 184 -3.76 -27.00 -20.63
CA ALA A 184 -4.66 -26.33 -19.69
C ALA A 184 -5.27 -25.10 -20.38
N GLY A 185 -6.60 -24.94 -20.24
CA GLY A 185 -7.37 -23.90 -20.93
C GLY A 185 -7.93 -24.29 -22.30
N ASP A 186 -7.50 -25.41 -22.89
CA ASP A 186 -8.10 -25.93 -24.11
C ASP A 186 -9.51 -26.49 -23.83
N ALA A 187 -10.33 -26.53 -24.87
CA ALA A 187 -11.54 -27.36 -24.87
C ALA A 187 -11.16 -28.81 -25.19
N ALA A 188 -11.78 -29.77 -24.50
CA ALA A 188 -11.60 -31.19 -24.77
C ALA A 188 -12.92 -31.96 -24.69
N ARG A 189 -12.96 -33.16 -25.27
CA ARG A 189 -14.09 -34.08 -25.18
C ARG A 189 -13.68 -35.33 -24.42
N LEU A 190 -14.34 -35.56 -23.30
CA LEU A 190 -14.24 -36.82 -22.58
C LEU A 190 -15.26 -37.79 -23.17
N ARG A 191 -14.83 -39.00 -23.51
CA ARG A 191 -15.69 -40.03 -24.09
C ARG A 191 -15.55 -41.35 -23.35
N ALA A 192 -16.69 -42.02 -23.15
CA ALA A 192 -16.79 -43.34 -22.57
C ALA A 192 -17.44 -44.31 -23.56
N LEU A 193 -16.81 -45.46 -23.77
CA LEU A 193 -17.37 -46.56 -24.56
C LEU A 193 -18.22 -47.41 -23.63
N ILE A 194 -19.54 -47.36 -23.84
CA ILE A 194 -20.51 -48.12 -23.07
C ILE A 194 -20.83 -49.40 -23.84
N GLN A 195 -20.86 -50.53 -23.15
CA GLN A 195 -21.22 -51.83 -23.72
C GLN A 195 -22.32 -52.49 -22.90
N ASN A 196 -23.29 -53.10 -23.59
CA ASN A 196 -24.29 -53.94 -22.95
C ASN A 196 -23.76 -55.36 -22.77
N HIS A 197 -23.43 -55.72 -21.53
CA HIS A 197 -23.02 -57.07 -21.12
C HIS A 197 -24.22 -57.93 -20.67
N GLY A 198 -25.41 -57.32 -20.54
CA GLY A 198 -26.64 -58.01 -20.19
C GLY A 198 -27.19 -58.89 -21.32
N SER A 199 -28.29 -59.58 -21.00
CA SER A 199 -28.98 -60.48 -21.93
C SER A 199 -30.22 -59.89 -22.60
N THR A 200 -30.58 -58.65 -22.29
CA THR A 200 -31.73 -57.93 -22.89
C THR A 200 -31.32 -56.57 -23.45
N VAL A 201 -32.16 -55.99 -24.31
CA VAL A 201 -31.96 -54.62 -24.82
C VAL A 201 -32.16 -53.65 -23.66
N VAL A 202 -31.19 -52.74 -23.44
CA VAL A 202 -31.29 -51.70 -22.41
C VAL A 202 -31.63 -50.37 -23.07
N ALA A 203 -32.63 -49.66 -22.53
CA ALA A 203 -33.07 -48.34 -22.98
C ALA A 203 -33.32 -47.42 -21.78
N GLY A 204 -33.25 -46.10 -21.99
CA GLY A 204 -33.50 -45.12 -20.92
C GLY A 204 -32.38 -44.96 -19.90
N ALA A 205 -31.20 -45.53 -20.15
CA ALA A 205 -30.03 -45.36 -19.31
C ALA A 205 -29.34 -44.00 -19.57
N SER A 206 -28.55 -43.54 -18.62
CA SER A 206 -27.74 -42.33 -18.72
C SER A 206 -26.32 -42.56 -18.23
N ILE A 207 -25.44 -41.61 -18.54
CA ILE A 207 -24.08 -41.54 -18.04
C ILE A 207 -23.85 -40.16 -17.43
N GLU A 208 -23.06 -40.11 -16.37
CA GLU A 208 -22.61 -38.89 -15.71
C GLU A 208 -21.08 -38.80 -15.80
N PHE A 209 -20.56 -37.60 -16.05
CA PHE A 209 -19.13 -37.32 -16.18
C PHE A 209 -18.67 -36.33 -15.10
N PHE A 210 -17.53 -36.61 -14.49
CA PHE A 210 -16.98 -35.87 -13.36
C PHE A 210 -15.49 -35.59 -13.54
N ILE A 211 -15.01 -34.51 -12.93
CA ILE A 211 -13.59 -34.28 -12.65
C ILE A 211 -13.40 -34.45 -11.15
N ASP A 212 -12.58 -35.42 -10.74
CA ASP A 212 -12.31 -35.71 -9.33
C ASP A 212 -11.49 -34.57 -8.70
N LEU A 213 -12.16 -33.72 -7.92
CA LEU A 213 -11.57 -32.52 -7.34
C LEU A 213 -10.91 -32.80 -6.00
N ASN A 214 -11.36 -33.83 -5.28
CA ASN A 214 -10.91 -34.16 -3.93
C ASN A 214 -9.94 -35.37 -3.89
N GLY A 215 -9.79 -36.10 -4.99
CA GLY A 215 -8.90 -37.25 -5.13
C GLY A 215 -9.43 -38.55 -4.53
N ASP A 216 -10.71 -38.64 -4.18
CA ASP A 216 -11.32 -39.83 -3.58
C ASP A 216 -11.80 -40.86 -4.60
N SER A 217 -11.71 -40.54 -5.90
CA SER A 217 -12.12 -41.39 -7.03
C SER A 217 -13.61 -41.73 -7.07
N ILE A 218 -14.46 -40.90 -6.43
CA ILE A 218 -15.91 -41.02 -6.39
C ILE A 218 -16.52 -39.75 -6.97
N GLY A 219 -17.29 -39.88 -8.04
CA GLY A 219 -17.98 -38.73 -8.63
C GLY A 219 -19.10 -38.21 -7.73
N THR A 220 -19.00 -36.96 -7.30
CA THR A 220 -20.05 -36.28 -6.54
C THR A 220 -20.82 -35.27 -7.39
N ALA A 221 -21.96 -34.79 -6.90
CA ALA A 221 -22.75 -33.77 -7.61
C ALA A 221 -21.98 -32.45 -7.86
N VAL A 222 -20.99 -32.12 -7.01
CA VAL A 222 -20.15 -30.90 -7.14
C VAL A 222 -19.08 -31.07 -8.23
N GLU A 223 -18.66 -32.30 -8.49
CA GLU A 223 -17.61 -32.65 -9.46
C GLU A 223 -18.17 -32.95 -10.85
N ARG A 224 -19.49 -33.14 -10.94
CA ARG A 224 -20.19 -33.48 -12.17
C ARG A 224 -20.24 -32.27 -13.10
N PHE A 225 -19.63 -32.39 -14.27
CA PHE A 225 -19.67 -31.34 -15.30
C PHE A 225 -20.65 -31.64 -16.43
N ALA A 226 -21.05 -32.91 -16.62
CA ALA A 226 -22.00 -33.28 -17.66
C ALA A 226 -22.79 -34.55 -17.31
N SER A 227 -23.93 -34.70 -17.98
CA SER A 227 -24.68 -35.96 -18.06
C SER A 227 -25.26 -36.12 -19.45
N SER A 228 -25.50 -37.35 -19.89
CA SER A 228 -26.00 -37.64 -21.24
C SER A 228 -26.83 -38.91 -21.24
N SER A 229 -27.84 -38.97 -22.12
CA SER A 229 -28.60 -40.19 -22.35
C SER A 229 -27.79 -41.19 -23.15
N ILE A 230 -27.88 -42.48 -22.79
CA ILE A 230 -27.30 -43.57 -23.55
C ILE A 230 -28.36 -44.07 -24.55
N PRO A 231 -28.03 -44.19 -25.86
CA PRO A 231 -28.91 -44.83 -26.84
C PRO A 231 -29.30 -46.25 -26.44
N SER A 232 -30.40 -46.78 -26.97
CA SER A 232 -30.75 -48.19 -26.74
C SER A 232 -29.67 -49.12 -27.28
N LEU A 233 -29.21 -50.07 -26.45
CA LEU A 233 -28.15 -51.02 -26.80
C LEU A 233 -28.67 -52.46 -26.72
N ALA A 234 -28.52 -53.23 -27.80
CA ALA A 234 -28.78 -54.67 -27.77
C ALA A 234 -27.64 -55.42 -27.06
N PRO A 235 -27.87 -56.67 -26.58
CA PRO A 235 -26.82 -57.47 -25.95
C PRO A 235 -25.56 -57.57 -26.81
N GLY A 236 -24.41 -57.20 -26.24
CA GLY A 236 -23.10 -57.20 -26.91
C GLY A 236 -22.76 -55.92 -27.68
N ASP A 237 -23.74 -55.07 -28.00
CA ASP A 237 -23.50 -53.80 -28.70
C ASP A 237 -22.80 -52.79 -27.80
N SER A 238 -22.10 -51.85 -28.43
CA SER A 238 -21.43 -50.74 -27.74
C SER A 238 -21.63 -49.41 -28.46
N THR A 239 -21.53 -48.32 -27.71
CA THR A 239 -21.59 -46.96 -28.25
C THR A 239 -20.67 -46.02 -27.48
N TRP A 240 -20.12 -45.02 -28.17
CA TRP A 240 -19.46 -43.91 -27.50
C TRP A 240 -20.50 -42.90 -27.03
N VAL A 241 -20.37 -42.47 -25.79
CA VAL A 241 -21.04 -41.27 -25.28
C VAL A 241 -19.97 -40.28 -24.86
N GLU A 242 -20.14 -39.02 -25.22
CA GLU A 242 -19.14 -37.97 -25.01
C GLU A 242 -19.73 -36.74 -24.34
N ALA A 243 -18.87 -36.02 -23.63
CA ALA A 243 -19.17 -34.74 -23.00
C ALA A 243 -18.02 -33.76 -23.24
N SER A 244 -18.37 -32.49 -23.45
CA SER A 244 -17.39 -31.41 -23.64
C SER A 244 -16.95 -30.84 -22.29
N ILE A 245 -15.65 -30.58 -22.18
CA ILE A 245 -15.02 -29.81 -21.12
C ILE A 245 -14.56 -28.51 -21.80
N ASP A 246 -15.25 -27.40 -21.52
CA ASP A 246 -14.98 -26.13 -22.20
C ASP A 246 -13.58 -25.59 -21.89
N THR A 247 -13.15 -25.78 -20.63
CA THR A 247 -11.86 -25.31 -20.14
C THR A 247 -11.22 -26.38 -19.27
N VAL A 248 -10.26 -27.13 -19.81
CA VAL A 248 -9.58 -28.20 -19.09
C VAL A 248 -8.66 -27.61 -18.01
N PRO A 249 -8.78 -28.03 -16.73
CA PRO A 249 -7.87 -27.56 -15.67
C PRO A 249 -6.43 -28.06 -15.88
N GLY A 250 -5.46 -27.31 -15.36
CA GLY A 250 -4.04 -27.68 -15.46
C GLY A 250 -3.59 -28.66 -14.39
N GLY A 251 -2.56 -29.46 -14.66
CA GLY A 251 -1.95 -30.39 -13.72
C GLY A 251 -2.46 -31.83 -13.87
N LEU A 252 -2.32 -32.64 -12.80
CA LEU A 252 -2.84 -34.00 -12.79
C LEU A 252 -4.37 -33.99 -12.67
N LEU A 253 -5.06 -34.67 -13.57
CA LEU A 253 -6.52 -34.80 -13.58
C LEU A 253 -6.93 -36.25 -13.53
N ARG A 254 -7.99 -36.53 -12.77
CA ARG A 254 -8.73 -37.79 -12.80
C ARG A 254 -10.15 -37.50 -13.26
N CYS A 255 -10.52 -38.04 -14.41
CA CYS A 255 -11.89 -37.99 -14.92
C CYS A 255 -12.63 -39.27 -14.54
N ILE A 256 -13.89 -39.14 -14.16
CA ILE A 256 -14.76 -40.26 -13.81
C ILE A 256 -15.96 -40.26 -14.76
N ALA A 257 -16.37 -41.44 -15.18
CA ALA A 257 -17.66 -41.65 -15.83
C ALA A 257 -18.44 -42.72 -15.07
N THR A 258 -19.74 -42.50 -14.87
CA THR A 258 -20.63 -43.43 -14.15
C THR A 258 -21.90 -43.68 -14.96
N VAL A 259 -22.17 -44.94 -15.29
CA VAL A 259 -23.42 -45.38 -15.94
C VAL A 259 -24.52 -45.54 -14.90
N VAL A 260 -25.71 -45.03 -15.24
CA VAL A 260 -26.93 -45.13 -14.46
C VAL A 260 -27.98 -45.85 -15.30
N ALA A 261 -28.29 -47.09 -14.93
CA ALA A 261 -29.32 -47.91 -15.55
C ALA A 261 -30.18 -48.60 -14.48
N GLU A 262 -31.49 -48.70 -14.71
CA GLU A 262 -32.39 -49.38 -13.79
C GLU A 262 -32.12 -50.88 -13.75
N ASN A 263 -32.00 -51.45 -12.54
CA ASN A 263 -31.76 -52.88 -12.32
C ASN A 263 -30.48 -53.40 -13.00
N ASP A 264 -29.44 -52.57 -13.10
CA ASP A 264 -28.14 -53.02 -13.56
C ASP A 264 -27.57 -54.10 -12.61
N GLY A 265 -27.30 -55.28 -13.16
CA GLY A 265 -26.90 -56.45 -12.39
C GLY A 265 -25.40 -56.55 -12.13
N ASN A 266 -24.58 -55.61 -12.61
CA ASN A 266 -23.13 -55.62 -12.38
C ASN A 266 -22.57 -54.22 -12.07
N SER A 267 -22.85 -53.72 -10.87
CA SER A 267 -22.41 -52.38 -10.46
C SER A 267 -20.88 -52.14 -10.48
N LEU A 268 -20.04 -53.17 -10.61
CA LEU A 268 -18.57 -53.03 -10.62
C LEU A 268 -18.02 -52.47 -11.94
N ASN A 269 -18.75 -52.62 -13.05
CA ASN A 269 -18.31 -52.12 -14.36
C ASN A 269 -18.98 -50.77 -14.73
N ASN A 270 -19.88 -50.25 -13.88
CA ASN A 270 -20.60 -49.00 -14.14
C ASN A 270 -19.71 -47.76 -14.08
N ARG A 271 -18.52 -47.86 -13.46
CA ARG A 271 -17.59 -46.73 -13.28
C ARG A 271 -16.32 -46.91 -14.10
N GLY A 272 -15.95 -45.89 -14.86
CA GLY A 272 -14.66 -45.76 -15.52
C GLY A 272 -13.83 -44.63 -14.90
N LEU A 273 -12.51 -44.78 -14.91
CA LEU A 273 -11.54 -43.77 -14.50
C LEU A 273 -10.56 -43.48 -15.64
N LEU A 274 -10.19 -42.22 -15.82
CA LEU A 274 -9.15 -41.78 -16.74
C LEU A 274 -8.23 -40.77 -16.05
N ASP A 275 -6.99 -41.16 -15.82
CA ASP A 275 -5.93 -40.28 -15.32
C ASP A 275 -5.16 -39.66 -16.49
N LEU A 276 -4.94 -38.35 -16.44
CA LEU A 276 -4.17 -37.62 -17.44
C LEU A 276 -3.38 -36.49 -16.78
N PHE A 277 -2.18 -36.22 -17.32
CA PHE A 277 -1.41 -35.04 -16.97
C PHE A 277 -1.62 -33.95 -18.03
N VAL A 278 -2.22 -32.83 -17.63
CA VAL A 278 -2.48 -31.68 -18.48
C VAL A 278 -1.39 -30.64 -18.23
N ARG A 279 -0.57 -30.36 -19.26
CA ARG A 279 0.51 -29.38 -19.16
C ARG A 279 -0.03 -27.99 -18.87
N VAL A 280 0.62 -27.30 -17.95
CA VAL A 280 0.30 -25.93 -17.60
C VAL A 280 1.16 -24.99 -18.46
N PRO A 281 0.55 -24.04 -19.20
CA PRO A 281 1.32 -23.07 -19.97
C PRO A 281 2.30 -22.28 -19.07
N PRO A 282 3.51 -21.95 -19.56
CA PRO A 282 4.39 -21.02 -18.86
C PRO A 282 3.65 -19.73 -18.49
N GLU A 283 3.98 -19.20 -17.32
CA GLU A 283 3.37 -18.04 -16.68
C GLU A 283 1.87 -18.18 -16.33
N ALA A 284 1.18 -19.29 -16.59
CA ALA A 284 -0.22 -19.44 -16.16
C ALA A 284 -0.40 -19.34 -14.63
N PHE A 285 0.63 -19.74 -13.88
CA PHE A 285 0.69 -19.71 -12.43
C PHE A 285 2.05 -19.13 -12.00
N VAL A 286 2.05 -17.99 -11.30
CA VAL A 286 3.25 -17.16 -11.16
C VAL A 286 3.67 -16.97 -9.71
N ILE A 287 4.97 -16.69 -9.51
CA ILE A 287 5.49 -16.23 -8.23
C ILE A 287 5.07 -14.77 -8.05
N ASN A 288 4.43 -14.45 -6.92
CA ASN A 288 3.79 -13.16 -6.68
C ASN A 288 4.39 -12.38 -5.49
N GLU A 289 4.87 -13.08 -4.46
CA GLU A 289 5.45 -12.45 -3.27
C GLU A 289 6.49 -13.37 -2.63
N LEU A 290 7.56 -12.79 -2.08
CA LEU A 290 8.65 -13.51 -1.42
C LEU A 290 8.98 -12.89 -0.06
N GLN A 291 8.88 -13.68 1.00
CA GLN A 291 9.44 -13.34 2.32
C GLN A 291 10.81 -14.00 2.48
N TYR A 292 11.83 -13.38 1.87
CA TYR A 292 13.17 -13.97 1.82
C TYR A 292 14.06 -13.65 3.03
N ALA A 293 13.76 -12.61 3.82
CA ALA A 293 14.52 -12.27 5.02
C ALA A 293 13.58 -11.95 6.21
N PRO A 294 12.85 -12.94 6.72
CA PRO A 294 11.93 -12.79 7.85
C PRO A 294 12.61 -12.31 9.14
N ARG A 295 11.82 -11.78 10.09
CA ARG A 295 12.28 -11.37 11.43
C ARG A 295 11.73 -12.29 12.52
N GLY A 296 12.43 -12.35 13.65
CA GLY A 296 11.86 -12.91 14.89
C GLY A 296 11.54 -14.40 14.85
N GLY A 297 12.17 -15.18 13.96
CA GLY A 297 11.96 -16.63 13.83
C GLY A 297 10.83 -17.03 12.85
N GLU A 298 10.22 -16.07 12.16
CA GLU A 298 9.28 -16.34 11.07
C GLU A 298 9.95 -17.19 9.98
N PRO A 299 9.27 -18.22 9.43
CA PRO A 299 9.81 -19.02 8.35
C PRO A 299 9.73 -18.25 7.02
N GLU A 300 10.64 -18.55 6.11
CA GLU A 300 10.53 -18.06 4.73
C GLU A 300 9.28 -18.64 4.06
N TRP A 301 8.70 -17.86 3.14
CA TRP A 301 7.55 -18.29 2.36
C TRP A 301 7.52 -17.62 0.99
N ILE A 302 6.79 -18.27 0.08
CA ILE A 302 6.66 -17.90 -1.32
C ILE A 302 5.18 -17.93 -1.64
N GLU A 303 4.64 -16.81 -2.12
CA GLU A 303 3.27 -16.76 -2.62
C GLU A 303 3.23 -17.01 -4.12
N LEU A 304 2.26 -17.80 -4.53
CA LEU A 304 1.94 -18.10 -5.91
C LEU A 304 0.54 -17.58 -6.25
N PHE A 305 0.37 -17.10 -7.48
CA PHE A 305 -0.90 -16.55 -7.97
C PHE A 305 -1.34 -17.23 -9.28
N ASN A 306 -2.60 -17.65 -9.34
CA ASN A 306 -3.18 -18.16 -10.58
C ASN A 306 -3.67 -17.02 -11.47
N ARG A 307 -2.86 -16.62 -12.45
CA ARG A 307 -3.27 -15.59 -13.43
C ARG A 307 -4.06 -16.16 -14.61
N SER A 308 -4.06 -17.47 -14.80
CA SER A 308 -4.75 -18.11 -15.92
C SER A 308 -6.27 -18.13 -15.75
N PRO A 309 -7.06 -18.18 -16.83
CA PRO A 309 -8.52 -18.20 -16.77
C PRO A 309 -9.12 -19.57 -16.37
N PHE A 310 -8.28 -20.49 -15.88
CA PHE A 310 -8.65 -21.86 -15.53
C PHE A 310 -8.06 -22.28 -14.19
N SER A 311 -8.64 -23.31 -13.57
CA SER A 311 -8.09 -23.87 -12.33
C SER A 311 -6.81 -24.64 -12.58
N VAL A 312 -5.87 -24.59 -11.63
CA VAL A 312 -4.61 -25.34 -11.68
C VAL A 312 -4.54 -26.28 -10.48
N ASN A 313 -4.38 -27.58 -10.71
CA ASN A 313 -4.10 -28.56 -9.67
C ASN A 313 -2.61 -28.55 -9.33
N LEU A 314 -2.26 -28.17 -8.09
CA LEU A 314 -0.88 -28.11 -7.60
C LEU A 314 -0.29 -29.47 -7.18
N GLN A 315 -1.03 -30.57 -7.35
CA GLN A 315 -0.48 -31.90 -7.14
C GLN A 315 0.77 -32.12 -8.00
N ASP A 316 1.84 -32.58 -7.34
CA ASP A 316 3.16 -32.84 -7.91
C ASP A 316 3.87 -31.61 -8.50
N PHE A 317 3.36 -30.38 -8.34
CA PHE A 317 4.13 -29.17 -8.61
C PHE A 317 5.39 -29.15 -7.74
N GLY A 318 6.45 -28.55 -8.26
CA GLY A 318 7.73 -28.50 -7.57
C GLY A 318 8.36 -27.12 -7.58
N ILE A 319 9.00 -26.78 -6.47
CA ILE A 319 9.81 -25.57 -6.32
C ILE A 319 11.28 -25.92 -6.10
N ALA A 320 12.18 -25.17 -6.71
CA ALA A 320 13.62 -25.34 -6.58
C ALA A 320 14.30 -23.98 -6.46
N ASN A 321 15.43 -23.95 -5.77
CA ASN A 321 16.33 -22.79 -5.80
C ASN A 321 17.61 -23.14 -6.60
N HIS A 322 18.62 -22.26 -6.66
CA HIS A 322 19.83 -22.54 -7.45
C HIS A 322 20.70 -23.71 -6.91
N THR A 323 20.53 -24.09 -5.64
CA THR A 323 21.38 -25.08 -4.94
C THR A 323 20.69 -26.41 -4.64
N ASN A 324 19.37 -26.40 -4.52
CA ASN A 324 18.60 -27.52 -4.03
C ASN A 324 17.91 -28.29 -5.15
N ALA A 325 17.68 -29.58 -4.87
CA ALA A 325 16.79 -30.40 -5.69
C ALA A 325 15.34 -29.88 -5.60
N ARG A 326 14.55 -30.19 -6.63
CA ARG A 326 13.12 -29.87 -6.72
C ARG A 326 12.35 -30.48 -5.54
N TYR A 327 11.70 -29.62 -4.74
CA TYR A 327 10.79 -30.02 -3.65
C TYR A 327 9.35 -30.06 -4.15
N ILE A 328 8.68 -31.19 -3.97
CA ILE A 328 7.26 -31.33 -4.30
C ILE A 328 6.41 -30.55 -3.31
N LEU A 329 5.53 -29.70 -3.80
CA LEU A 329 4.64 -28.87 -2.99
C LEU A 329 3.62 -29.73 -2.25
N MET A 330 2.96 -30.65 -2.97
CA MET A 330 1.98 -31.56 -2.40
C MET A 330 1.74 -32.80 -3.27
N ARG A 331 1.23 -33.87 -2.66
CA ARG A 331 0.93 -35.15 -3.32
C ARG A 331 -0.57 -35.44 -3.46
N THR A 332 -1.40 -34.61 -2.85
CA THR A 332 -2.86 -34.65 -2.95
C THR A 332 -3.33 -33.51 -3.85
N PRO A 333 -4.50 -33.66 -4.51
CA PRO A 333 -5.07 -32.59 -5.31
C PRO A 333 -5.27 -31.29 -4.51
N LEU A 334 -4.94 -30.16 -5.14
CA LEU A 334 -5.33 -28.82 -4.70
C LEU A 334 -5.58 -27.98 -5.93
N PHE A 335 -6.86 -27.82 -6.28
CA PHE A 335 -7.29 -26.98 -7.38
C PHE A 335 -7.33 -25.52 -6.93
N VAL A 336 -6.50 -24.69 -7.54
CA VAL A 336 -6.42 -23.25 -7.31
C VAL A 336 -7.21 -22.56 -8.42
N PRO A 337 -8.35 -21.91 -8.13
CA PRO A 337 -9.14 -21.21 -9.13
C PRO A 337 -8.41 -20.01 -9.74
N HIS A 338 -8.92 -19.50 -10.87
CA HIS A 338 -8.48 -18.22 -11.45
C HIS A 338 -8.50 -17.10 -10.39
N GLY A 339 -7.48 -16.24 -10.39
CA GLY A 339 -7.40 -15.06 -9.52
C GLY A 339 -7.16 -15.39 -8.04
N SER A 340 -6.82 -16.64 -7.71
CA SER A 340 -6.59 -17.09 -6.33
C SER A 340 -5.09 -17.24 -6.02
N PHE A 341 -4.76 -17.08 -4.74
CA PHE A 341 -3.40 -17.18 -4.21
C PHE A 341 -3.17 -18.53 -3.51
N VAL A 342 -1.89 -18.90 -3.35
CA VAL A 342 -1.44 -19.99 -2.48
C VAL A 342 -0.13 -19.58 -1.82
N VAL A 343 -0.01 -19.77 -0.51
CA VAL A 343 1.24 -19.53 0.22
C VAL A 343 1.95 -20.86 0.45
N VAL A 344 3.20 -20.94 0.01
CA VAL A 344 4.10 -22.09 0.21
C VAL A 344 5.10 -21.74 1.31
N THR A 345 5.16 -22.55 2.35
CA THR A 345 6.12 -22.37 3.45
C THR A 345 6.62 -23.72 3.98
N LYS A 346 7.66 -23.70 4.81
CA LYS A 346 8.22 -24.89 5.42
C LYS A 346 7.32 -25.49 6.51
N ASP A 347 6.69 -24.66 7.32
CA ASP A 347 5.87 -25.08 8.46
C ASP A 347 4.80 -24.04 8.83
N SER A 348 3.90 -24.41 9.75
CA SER A 348 2.75 -23.59 10.10
C SER A 348 3.08 -22.39 11.01
N SER A 349 4.33 -22.17 11.42
CA SER A 349 4.67 -21.07 12.33
C SER A 349 4.45 -19.69 11.73
N VAL A 350 4.35 -19.57 10.39
CA VAL A 350 3.94 -18.36 9.66
C VAL A 350 2.62 -17.76 10.19
N LEU A 351 1.70 -18.61 10.67
CA LEU A 351 0.42 -18.19 11.25
C LEU A 351 0.55 -17.49 12.61
N THR A 352 1.75 -17.48 13.21
CA THR A 352 2.05 -16.71 14.43
C THR A 352 2.40 -15.26 14.11
N TYR A 353 2.82 -14.97 12.88
CA TYR A 353 3.29 -13.66 12.44
C TYR A 353 2.25 -12.92 11.61
N HIS A 354 1.35 -13.65 10.95
CA HIS A 354 0.28 -13.11 10.13
C HIS A 354 -1.07 -13.48 10.74
N ALA A 355 -1.88 -12.46 11.07
CA ALA A 355 -3.16 -12.66 11.75
C ALA A 355 -4.16 -13.45 10.90
N ASN A 356 -4.09 -13.30 9.58
CA ASN A 356 -4.96 -13.99 8.63
C ASN A 356 -4.24 -14.20 7.29
N ILE A 357 -4.19 -15.45 6.84
CA ILE A 357 -3.79 -15.83 5.48
C ILE A 357 -5.03 -16.41 4.80
N PRO A 358 -5.75 -15.65 3.97
CA PRO A 358 -7.06 -16.06 3.45
C PRO A 358 -6.99 -17.05 2.28
N SER A 359 -5.79 -17.50 1.90
CA SER A 359 -5.53 -18.50 0.87
C SER A 359 -5.15 -19.87 1.45
N PRO A 360 -5.19 -20.95 0.65
CA PRO A 360 -4.56 -22.22 1.03
C PRO A 360 -3.09 -22.05 1.43
N LEU A 361 -2.70 -22.72 2.52
CA LEU A 361 -1.32 -22.78 3.02
C LEU A 361 -0.73 -24.17 2.71
N VAL A 362 0.30 -24.22 1.88
CA VAL A 362 1.00 -25.45 1.49
C VAL A 362 2.28 -25.60 2.30
N ILE A 363 2.31 -26.62 3.17
CA ILE A 363 3.42 -26.88 4.08
C ILE A 363 4.37 -27.93 3.50
N VAL A 364 5.56 -27.50 3.09
CA VAL A 364 6.61 -28.35 2.51
C VAL A 364 7.69 -28.63 3.56
N ARG A 365 7.43 -29.59 4.45
CA ARG A 365 8.35 -29.90 5.59
C ARG A 365 9.78 -30.24 5.18
N ALA A 366 9.95 -30.79 3.97
CA ALA A 366 11.25 -31.16 3.40
C ALA A 366 12.09 -29.96 2.93
N MET A 367 11.48 -28.79 2.72
CA MET A 367 12.18 -27.55 2.35
C MET A 367 13.11 -27.11 3.50
N PRO A 368 14.32 -26.59 3.24
CA PRO A 368 15.19 -26.06 4.29
C PRO A 368 14.61 -24.80 4.94
N PHE A 369 15.07 -24.46 6.15
CA PHE A 369 14.66 -23.23 6.85
C PHE A 369 15.12 -21.95 6.13
N TYR A 370 16.24 -22.03 5.41
CA TYR A 370 16.82 -20.95 4.62
C TYR A 370 16.85 -21.38 3.14
N PHE A 371 15.67 -21.47 2.54
CA PHE A 371 15.48 -21.80 1.14
C PHE A 371 15.74 -20.59 0.23
N LEU A 372 15.41 -19.39 0.69
CA LEU A 372 15.61 -18.11 0.05
C LEU A 372 16.86 -17.43 0.64
N SER A 373 17.74 -16.92 -0.21
CA SER A 373 18.98 -16.26 0.24
C SER A 373 18.75 -14.77 0.49
N ASN A 374 19.25 -14.26 1.63
CA ASN A 374 19.26 -12.84 1.97
C ASN A 374 20.14 -11.98 1.05
N SER A 375 20.99 -12.61 0.23
CA SER A 375 21.87 -11.94 -0.75
C SER A 375 21.34 -12.03 -2.18
N GLY A 376 20.14 -12.60 -2.38
CA GLY A 376 19.56 -12.90 -3.69
C GLY A 376 19.59 -14.40 -4.01
N GLU A 377 18.60 -14.86 -4.78
CA GLU A 377 18.35 -16.27 -5.08
C GLU A 377 17.59 -16.42 -6.43
N VAL A 378 17.76 -17.57 -7.09
CA VAL A 378 16.92 -17.99 -8.22
C VAL A 378 15.88 -18.97 -7.72
N VAL A 379 14.60 -18.61 -7.78
CA VAL A 379 13.48 -19.49 -7.44
C VAL A 379 12.81 -19.95 -8.73
N LYS A 380 12.57 -21.25 -8.86
CA LYS A 380 11.96 -21.87 -10.02
C LYS A 380 10.72 -22.66 -9.61
N LEU A 381 9.58 -22.33 -10.22
CA LEU A 381 8.34 -23.07 -10.14
C LEU A 381 8.22 -24.01 -11.35
N SER A 382 7.83 -25.26 -11.11
CA SER A 382 7.61 -26.26 -12.15
C SER A 382 6.34 -27.06 -11.93
N ASP A 383 5.67 -27.46 -13.02
CA ASP A 383 4.53 -28.38 -12.96
C ASP A 383 4.98 -29.83 -12.68
N GLY A 384 4.02 -30.76 -12.61
CA GLY A 384 4.30 -32.19 -12.39
C GLY A 384 5.14 -32.86 -13.49
N SER A 385 5.20 -32.30 -14.70
CA SER A 385 6.06 -32.77 -15.80
C SER A 385 7.48 -32.18 -15.76
N ILE A 386 7.78 -31.35 -14.75
CA ILE A 386 9.06 -30.65 -14.57
C ILE A 386 9.22 -29.49 -15.59
N GLN A 387 8.16 -29.12 -16.31
CA GLN A 387 8.14 -27.91 -17.12
C GLN A 387 8.26 -26.69 -16.20
N THR A 388 9.06 -25.70 -16.59
CA THR A 388 9.17 -24.45 -15.84
C THR A 388 7.94 -23.61 -16.11
N ILE A 389 7.22 -23.22 -15.05
CA ILE A 389 6.03 -22.37 -15.17
C ILE A 389 6.41 -20.91 -14.91
N ASP A 390 7.17 -20.63 -13.86
CA ASP A 390 7.71 -19.30 -13.59
C ASP A 390 9.09 -19.41 -12.94
N SER A 391 9.90 -18.37 -13.06
CA SER A 391 11.19 -18.28 -12.38
C SER A 391 11.60 -16.83 -12.14
N ILE A 392 12.10 -16.56 -10.94
CA ILE A 392 12.63 -15.25 -10.54
C ILE A 392 14.08 -15.38 -10.10
N ALA A 393 14.90 -14.40 -10.43
CA ALA A 393 16.27 -14.24 -9.91
C ALA A 393 16.37 -12.90 -9.18
N TYR A 394 15.88 -12.83 -7.93
CA TYR A 394 15.77 -11.56 -7.21
C TYR A 394 17.11 -11.15 -6.58
N LEU A 395 17.27 -9.84 -6.39
CA LEU A 395 18.35 -9.25 -5.60
C LEU A 395 17.75 -8.39 -4.48
N PRO A 396 18.40 -8.27 -3.30
CA PRO A 396 17.92 -7.39 -2.23
C PRO A 396 17.80 -5.92 -2.63
N SER A 397 18.47 -5.50 -3.71
CA SER A 397 18.34 -4.15 -4.26
C SER A 397 16.98 -3.88 -4.93
N TRP A 398 16.16 -4.91 -5.17
CA TRP A 398 14.81 -4.76 -5.72
C TRP A 398 13.78 -4.34 -4.66
N GLY A 399 14.08 -4.62 -3.39
CA GLY A 399 13.18 -4.37 -2.26
C GLY A 399 13.09 -5.57 -1.32
N GLY A 400 12.15 -5.48 -0.39
CA GLY A 400 11.97 -6.44 0.71
C GLY A 400 13.12 -6.40 1.72
N GLY A 401 13.22 -7.46 2.50
CA GLY A 401 14.26 -7.66 3.49
C GLY A 401 13.88 -7.14 4.88
N ASN A 402 14.59 -7.58 5.92
CA ASN A 402 14.37 -7.12 7.29
C ASN A 402 12.89 -7.24 7.73
N GLY A 403 12.26 -8.37 7.45
CA GLY A 403 10.85 -8.63 7.77
C GLY A 403 9.84 -8.06 6.77
N VAL A 404 10.28 -7.28 5.78
CA VAL A 404 9.41 -6.78 4.70
C VAL A 404 9.49 -7.73 3.50
N SER A 405 8.34 -8.07 2.91
CA SER A 405 8.31 -8.93 1.73
C SER A 405 8.67 -8.17 0.45
N LEU A 406 9.10 -8.93 -0.56
CA LEU A 406 9.27 -8.46 -1.92
C LEU A 406 8.02 -8.81 -2.73
N GLU A 407 7.26 -7.80 -3.13
CA GLU A 407 5.96 -7.94 -3.81
C GLU A 407 6.08 -7.65 -5.31
N ARG A 408 5.45 -8.48 -6.14
CA ARG A 408 5.27 -8.21 -7.56
C ARG A 408 4.25 -7.09 -7.77
N ILE A 409 4.59 -6.11 -8.59
CA ILE A 409 3.73 -4.97 -8.92
C ILE A 409 2.66 -5.37 -9.92
N ASP A 410 3.05 -6.06 -11.01
CA ASP A 410 2.15 -6.43 -12.08
C ASP A 410 2.36 -7.91 -12.46
N THR A 411 1.34 -8.74 -12.22
CA THR A 411 1.34 -10.18 -12.52
C THR A 411 1.38 -10.48 -14.03
N GLU A 412 1.04 -9.52 -14.89
CA GLU A 412 1.10 -9.61 -16.35
C GLU A 412 2.47 -9.23 -16.93
N ARG A 413 3.35 -8.62 -16.11
CA ARG A 413 4.73 -8.29 -16.50
C ARG A 413 5.69 -9.38 -16.05
N PRO A 414 6.79 -9.66 -16.76
CA PRO A 414 7.72 -10.73 -16.42
C PRO A 414 8.25 -10.65 -14.97
N SER A 415 8.39 -11.81 -14.33
CA SER A 415 9.00 -11.95 -12.99
C SER A 415 10.49 -11.58 -12.99
N THR A 416 11.14 -11.61 -14.15
CA THR A 416 12.57 -11.27 -14.32
C THR A 416 12.85 -9.76 -14.44
N ASP A 417 11.83 -8.90 -14.53
CA ASP A 417 12.02 -7.44 -14.59
C ASP A 417 12.09 -6.85 -13.18
N SER A 418 13.28 -6.37 -12.78
CA SER A 418 13.49 -5.78 -11.44
C SER A 418 12.59 -4.59 -11.14
N ARG A 419 12.09 -3.87 -12.17
CA ARG A 419 11.18 -2.73 -12.01
C ARG A 419 9.73 -3.15 -11.78
N ASN A 420 9.47 -4.46 -11.76
CA ASN A 420 8.17 -5.05 -11.49
C ASN A 420 8.06 -5.61 -10.06
N TRP A 421 9.02 -5.26 -9.20
CA TRP A 421 9.04 -5.68 -7.81
C TRP A 421 9.32 -4.47 -6.92
N ALA A 422 8.76 -4.48 -5.71
CA ALA A 422 9.02 -3.47 -4.70
C ALA A 422 8.79 -4.04 -3.30
N SER A 423 9.30 -3.37 -2.28
CA SER A 423 8.98 -3.69 -0.89
C SER A 423 7.50 -3.47 -0.61
N SER A 424 6.91 -4.37 0.19
CA SER A 424 5.56 -4.15 0.72
C SER A 424 5.45 -2.81 1.45
N ILE A 425 4.30 -2.14 1.26
CA ILE A 425 3.88 -0.96 2.01
C ILE A 425 2.67 -1.26 2.92
N ASP A 426 2.27 -2.53 3.03
CA ASP A 426 1.23 -2.96 3.97
C ASP A 426 1.70 -2.72 5.42
N SER A 427 0.75 -2.41 6.30
CA SER A 427 0.98 -2.32 7.74
C SER A 427 1.53 -3.62 8.36
N GLU A 428 1.22 -4.78 7.79
CA GLU A 428 1.77 -6.09 8.17
C GLU A 428 3.17 -6.36 7.58
N LEU A 429 3.73 -5.40 6.82
CA LEU A 429 5.00 -5.50 6.10
C LEU A 429 5.03 -6.57 5.00
N SER A 430 3.89 -7.21 4.71
CA SER A 430 3.69 -8.22 3.68
C SER A 430 2.20 -8.49 3.46
N THR A 431 1.84 -9.26 2.44
CA THR A 431 0.45 -9.55 2.05
C THR A 431 0.15 -11.04 1.79
N PRO A 432 0.59 -11.98 2.63
CA PRO A 432 0.43 -13.40 2.36
C PRO A 432 -1.05 -13.82 2.19
N GLY A 433 -1.32 -14.46 1.07
CA GLY A 433 -2.59 -15.02 0.66
C GLY A 433 -3.59 -14.01 0.10
N ARG A 434 -3.18 -12.76 -0.14
CA ARG A 434 -4.05 -11.68 -0.62
C ARG A 434 -3.32 -10.79 -1.62
N ARG A 435 -4.03 -9.83 -2.21
CA ARG A 435 -3.46 -8.92 -3.21
C ARG A 435 -2.31 -8.10 -2.60
N ASN A 436 -1.17 -8.08 -3.29
CA ASN A 436 -0.01 -7.23 -2.96
C ASN A 436 -0.39 -5.77 -2.74
N SER A 437 0.21 -5.14 -1.73
CA SER A 437 0.07 -3.70 -1.44
C SER A 437 0.63 -2.82 -2.57
N MET A 438 1.59 -3.34 -3.32
CA MET A 438 2.18 -2.74 -4.50
C MET A 438 1.49 -3.14 -5.81
N ALA A 439 0.44 -3.97 -5.76
CA ALA A 439 -0.25 -4.44 -6.96
C ALA A 439 -0.79 -3.27 -7.80
N ARG A 440 -0.57 -3.36 -9.11
CA ARG A 440 -1.20 -2.50 -10.11
C ARG A 440 -2.68 -2.88 -10.24
N LEU A 441 -3.54 -1.90 -9.99
CA LEU A 441 -4.99 -2.04 -9.92
C LEU A 441 -5.64 -1.82 -11.30
N GLU A 442 -6.90 -2.20 -11.45
CA GLU A 442 -7.65 -1.97 -12.68
C GLU A 442 -7.96 -0.48 -12.86
N HIS A 443 -8.42 0.16 -11.79
CA HIS A 443 -8.78 1.58 -11.78
C HIS A 443 -8.01 2.30 -10.68
N ASP A 444 -7.04 3.14 -11.05
CA ASP A 444 -6.21 3.88 -10.10
C ASP A 444 -5.72 5.17 -10.78
N LEU A 445 -6.26 6.30 -10.33
CA LEU A 445 -5.82 7.64 -10.68
C LEU A 445 -5.02 8.22 -9.52
N ARG A 446 -3.94 8.94 -9.80
CA ARG A 446 -3.16 9.61 -8.76
C ARG A 446 -2.82 11.03 -9.10
N ILE A 447 -2.60 11.84 -8.07
CA ILE A 447 -2.00 13.16 -8.24
C ILE A 447 -0.50 12.98 -8.40
N LYS A 448 0.00 13.28 -9.60
CA LYS A 448 1.42 13.20 -9.93
C LYS A 448 2.18 14.43 -9.48
N TRP A 449 1.55 15.60 -9.60
CA TRP A 449 2.20 16.88 -9.32
C TRP A 449 1.18 18.00 -9.15
N ILE A 450 1.51 19.01 -8.33
CA ILE A 450 0.75 20.26 -8.17
C ILE A 450 1.75 21.42 -8.28
N ALA A 451 1.38 22.47 -9.00
CA ALA A 451 2.17 23.69 -9.10
C ALA A 451 2.30 24.38 -7.75
N SER A 452 3.49 24.89 -7.44
CA SER A 452 3.76 25.64 -6.20
C SER A 452 3.56 27.16 -6.32
N HIS A 453 3.07 27.64 -7.47
CA HIS A 453 2.87 29.05 -7.78
C HIS A 453 1.62 29.20 -8.66
N PRO A 454 0.95 30.37 -8.65
CA PRO A 454 -0.15 30.64 -9.56
C PRO A 454 0.33 30.78 -11.03
N PRO A 455 -0.45 30.32 -12.03
CA PRO A 455 -1.74 29.64 -11.89
C PRO A 455 -1.60 28.22 -11.30
N VAL A 456 -2.58 27.80 -10.49
CA VAL A 456 -2.55 26.48 -9.85
C VAL A 456 -2.90 25.42 -10.89
N ASP A 457 -1.89 24.67 -11.30
CA ASP A 457 -2.01 23.52 -12.20
C ASP A 457 -1.78 22.22 -11.41
N ALA A 458 -2.48 21.15 -11.77
CA ALA A 458 -2.27 19.81 -11.26
C ALA A 458 -2.11 18.81 -12.41
N VAL A 459 -1.28 17.79 -12.21
CA VAL A 459 -1.13 16.68 -13.16
C VAL A 459 -1.71 15.43 -12.52
N ILE A 460 -2.74 14.89 -13.17
CA ILE A 460 -3.38 13.62 -12.80
C ILE A 460 -2.83 12.54 -13.73
N GLU A 461 -2.51 11.38 -13.19
CA GLU A 461 -1.97 10.25 -13.95
C GLU A 461 -2.83 9.02 -13.73
N ASN A 462 -3.15 8.30 -14.81
CA ASN A 462 -3.79 6.99 -14.70
C ASN A 462 -2.71 5.90 -14.58
N VAL A 463 -2.56 5.33 -13.39
CA VAL A 463 -1.64 4.22 -13.12
C VAL A 463 -2.35 2.85 -13.16
N GLY A 464 -3.68 2.85 -13.27
CA GLY A 464 -4.50 1.66 -13.48
C GLY A 464 -4.28 0.98 -14.83
N ARG A 465 -4.91 -0.19 -15.00
CA ARG A 465 -4.90 -0.99 -16.24
C ARG A 465 -6.01 -0.59 -17.20
N SER A 466 -7.10 -0.05 -16.67
CA SER A 466 -8.29 0.31 -17.42
C SER A 466 -8.35 1.83 -17.70
N PRO A 467 -8.92 2.26 -18.84
CA PRO A 467 -9.18 3.68 -19.09
C PRO A 467 -10.06 4.30 -18.00
N ALA A 468 -9.71 5.50 -17.56
CA ALA A 468 -10.48 6.25 -16.56
C ALA A 468 -11.38 7.29 -17.24
N THR A 469 -12.67 7.30 -16.88
CA THR A 469 -13.67 8.23 -17.40
C THR A 469 -14.67 8.62 -16.30
N GLY A 470 -15.23 9.83 -16.37
CA GLY A 470 -16.27 10.26 -15.44
C GLY A 470 -15.76 10.55 -14.02
N PHE A 471 -14.56 11.10 -13.89
CA PHE A 471 -14.01 11.58 -12.62
C PHE A 471 -14.01 13.11 -12.55
N SER A 472 -13.92 13.67 -11.34
CA SER A 472 -13.71 15.10 -11.12
C SER A 472 -12.44 15.36 -10.34
N VAL A 473 -11.91 16.58 -10.48
CA VAL A 473 -10.74 17.05 -9.76
C VAL A 473 -11.12 18.35 -9.07
N SER A 474 -10.90 18.40 -7.76
CA SER A 474 -11.26 19.53 -6.91
C SER A 474 -10.02 20.17 -6.28
N LEU A 475 -10.02 21.49 -6.17
CA LEU A 475 -9.02 22.28 -5.44
C LEU A 475 -9.62 22.77 -4.12
N TYR A 476 -8.88 22.61 -3.03
CA TYR A 476 -9.25 23.04 -1.68
C TYR A 476 -8.19 24.00 -1.14
N ASN A 477 -8.63 25.03 -0.40
CA ASN A 477 -7.76 25.92 0.36
C ASN A 477 -7.87 25.58 1.85
N ASP A 478 -6.79 25.05 2.43
CA ASP A 478 -6.71 24.71 3.86
C ASP A 478 -6.50 25.97 4.69
N ALA A 479 -7.57 26.77 4.78
CA ALA A 479 -7.56 28.10 5.37
C ALA A 479 -7.41 28.03 6.89
N ASN A 480 -7.92 26.96 7.53
CA ASN A 480 -7.80 26.74 8.97
C ASN A 480 -6.50 25.99 9.36
N ARG A 481 -5.79 25.41 8.39
CA ARG A 481 -4.50 24.72 8.53
C ARG A 481 -4.58 23.47 9.41
N ASP A 482 -5.71 22.77 9.36
CA ASP A 482 -5.88 21.49 10.06
C ASP A 482 -5.54 20.28 9.17
N SER A 483 -5.24 20.51 7.89
CA SER A 483 -4.94 19.47 6.89
C SER A 483 -6.08 18.47 6.67
N VAL A 484 -7.32 18.90 6.90
CA VAL A 484 -8.55 18.15 6.66
C VAL A 484 -9.35 18.84 5.57
N LEU A 485 -9.77 18.08 4.54
CA LEU A 485 -10.54 18.66 3.43
C LEU A 485 -12.02 18.79 3.81
N ASN A 486 -12.48 20.03 3.97
CA ASN A 486 -13.91 20.33 4.16
C ASN A 486 -14.55 20.91 2.90
N GLU A 487 -15.83 20.65 2.69
CA GLU A 487 -16.56 21.19 1.53
C GLU A 487 -16.66 22.73 1.54
N SER A 488 -16.59 23.35 2.73
CA SER A 488 -16.49 24.82 2.87
C SER A 488 -15.16 25.39 2.38
N GLU A 489 -14.13 24.56 2.25
CA GLU A 489 -12.79 24.92 1.78
C GLU A 489 -12.58 24.63 0.31
N ARG A 490 -13.55 23.97 -0.35
CA ARG A 490 -13.49 23.69 -1.78
C ARG A 490 -13.59 24.99 -2.56
N ILE A 491 -12.57 25.28 -3.34
CA ILE A 491 -12.47 26.46 -4.19
C ILE A 491 -13.18 26.22 -5.51
N GLU A 492 -12.85 25.11 -6.17
CA GLU A 492 -13.28 24.80 -7.53
C GLU A 492 -13.32 23.29 -7.72
N GLU A 493 -14.26 22.81 -8.52
CA GLU A 493 -14.34 21.43 -8.99
C GLU A 493 -14.51 21.41 -10.51
N GLN A 494 -13.72 20.57 -11.18
CA GLN A 494 -13.79 20.38 -12.62
C GLN A 494 -14.13 18.93 -12.93
N SER A 495 -15.22 18.71 -13.67
CA SER A 495 -15.54 17.40 -14.24
C SER A 495 -14.67 17.13 -15.45
N VAL A 496 -14.03 15.96 -15.50
CA VAL A 496 -13.18 15.55 -16.62
C VAL A 496 -13.98 14.70 -17.59
N ALA A 497 -14.27 15.26 -18.77
CA ALA A 497 -14.98 14.55 -19.85
C ALA A 497 -14.05 13.68 -20.72
N GLN A 498 -12.74 13.97 -20.72
CA GLN A 498 -11.76 13.19 -21.49
C GLN A 498 -11.50 11.85 -20.81
N THR A 499 -11.48 10.78 -21.61
CA THR A 499 -10.98 9.48 -21.14
C THR A 499 -9.45 9.51 -21.01
N LEU A 500 -8.95 9.19 -19.83
CA LEU A 500 -7.51 9.10 -19.55
C LEU A 500 -7.07 7.63 -19.69
N LEU A 501 -6.30 7.31 -20.73
CA LEU A 501 -5.82 5.96 -20.98
C LEU A 501 -4.76 5.54 -19.94
N PRO A 502 -4.51 4.23 -19.76
CA PRO A 502 -3.45 3.74 -18.88
C PRO A 502 -2.08 4.37 -19.20
N ASN A 503 -1.39 4.85 -18.18
CA ASN A 503 -0.11 5.58 -18.22
C ASN A 503 -0.15 6.99 -18.85
N ASP A 504 -1.31 7.49 -19.27
CA ASP A 504 -1.43 8.89 -19.69
C ASP A 504 -1.53 9.82 -18.47
N SER A 505 -1.23 11.10 -18.72
CA SER A 505 -1.38 12.17 -17.75
C SER A 505 -2.27 13.29 -18.30
N LEU A 506 -3.05 13.91 -17.42
CA LEU A 506 -3.93 15.04 -17.69
C LEU A 506 -3.47 16.25 -16.89
N HIS A 507 -3.31 17.39 -17.56
CA HIS A 507 -3.11 18.68 -16.91
C HIS A 507 -4.46 19.33 -16.61
N VAL A 508 -4.72 19.64 -15.35
CA VAL A 508 -5.91 20.35 -14.87
C VAL A 508 -5.48 21.73 -14.38
N ARG A 509 -6.03 22.78 -14.98
CA ARG A 509 -5.74 24.18 -14.62
C ARG A 509 -6.91 24.79 -13.89
N PHE A 510 -6.70 25.22 -12.66
CA PHE A 510 -7.71 25.94 -11.87
C PHE A 510 -7.69 27.44 -12.18
N GLN A 511 -8.86 28.09 -12.13
CA GLN A 511 -9.00 29.53 -12.39
C GLN A 511 -8.85 30.39 -11.12
N TRP A 512 -8.61 29.76 -9.99
CA TRP A 512 -8.42 30.44 -8.71
C TRP A 512 -7.14 31.30 -8.69
N ILE A 513 -7.30 32.53 -8.20
CA ILE A 513 -6.20 33.47 -7.97
C ILE A 513 -5.97 33.53 -6.45
N PRO A 514 -4.86 32.96 -5.93
CA PRO A 514 -4.52 33.04 -4.52
C PRO A 514 -4.21 34.48 -4.10
N GLN A 515 -4.48 34.80 -2.83
CA GLN A 515 -3.97 36.02 -2.21
C GLN A 515 -2.44 35.95 -2.11
N SER A 516 -1.76 37.09 -2.16
CA SER A 516 -0.30 37.17 -1.93
C SER A 516 0.06 36.58 -0.57
N GLY A 517 1.14 35.81 -0.53
CA GLY A 517 1.55 35.03 0.63
C GLY A 517 1.75 33.55 0.29
N VAL A 518 1.83 32.74 1.34
CA VAL A 518 1.90 31.28 1.23
C VAL A 518 0.55 30.71 1.65
N THR A 519 -0.09 29.97 0.76
CA THR A 519 -1.38 29.32 1.01
C THR A 519 -1.24 27.81 0.82
N SER A 520 -1.61 27.03 1.84
CA SER A 520 -1.66 25.56 1.72
C SER A 520 -2.90 25.16 0.95
N VAL A 521 -2.72 24.37 -0.11
CA VAL A 521 -3.83 23.82 -0.89
C VAL A 521 -3.73 22.31 -1.00
N ALA A 522 -4.88 21.70 -1.25
CA ALA A 522 -4.95 20.31 -1.66
C ALA A 522 -5.70 20.16 -2.98
N VAL A 523 -5.23 19.23 -3.80
CA VAL A 523 -5.98 18.72 -4.94
C VAL A 523 -6.54 17.37 -4.55
N LYS A 524 -7.78 17.10 -4.94
CA LYS A 524 -8.47 15.83 -4.70
C LYS A 524 -9.08 15.30 -5.99
N ILE A 525 -8.84 14.03 -6.28
CA ILE A 525 -9.52 13.27 -7.33
C ILE A 525 -10.75 12.60 -6.72
N SER A 526 -11.90 12.77 -7.37
CA SER A 526 -13.12 12.03 -7.06
C SER A 526 -13.42 11.10 -8.23
N TYR A 527 -13.06 9.82 -8.07
CA TYR A 527 -13.29 8.77 -9.07
C TYR A 527 -13.95 7.55 -8.40
N PRO A 528 -15.23 7.25 -8.66
CA PRO A 528 -15.95 6.21 -7.93
C PRO A 528 -15.43 4.78 -8.12
N LEU A 529 -14.75 4.51 -9.23
CA LEU A 529 -14.18 3.20 -9.53
C LEU A 529 -12.75 3.04 -8.99
N ASP A 530 -12.16 4.10 -8.43
CA ASP A 530 -10.77 4.07 -7.96
C ASP A 530 -10.58 3.08 -6.80
N GLU A 531 -9.66 2.15 -6.97
CA GLU A 531 -9.35 1.11 -5.99
C GLU A 531 -8.30 1.55 -4.95
N ARG A 532 -7.55 2.64 -5.19
CA ARG A 532 -6.51 3.16 -4.27
C ARG A 532 -6.79 4.60 -3.89
N THR A 533 -7.72 4.82 -2.98
CA THR A 533 -8.09 6.18 -2.58
C THR A 533 -7.01 6.97 -1.81
N SER A 534 -5.92 6.32 -1.36
CA SER A 534 -4.86 6.95 -0.56
C SER A 534 -3.94 7.88 -1.36
N ASN A 535 -3.89 7.78 -2.69
CA ASN A 535 -3.10 8.64 -3.58
C ASN A 535 -3.97 9.67 -4.34
N ASN A 536 -5.27 9.75 -4.01
CA ASN A 536 -6.23 10.66 -4.63
C ASN A 536 -6.14 12.09 -4.09
N VAL A 537 -5.34 12.33 -3.05
CA VAL A 537 -5.14 13.65 -2.45
C VAL A 537 -3.66 14.01 -2.45
N GLY A 538 -3.36 15.22 -2.90
CA GLY A 538 -2.02 15.80 -2.93
C GLY A 538 -2.04 17.19 -2.32
N TRP A 539 -1.02 17.51 -1.54
CA TRP A 539 -0.87 18.77 -0.81
C TRP A 539 0.27 19.59 -1.37
N GLN A 540 0.10 20.91 -1.42
CA GLN A 540 1.11 21.84 -1.92
C GLN A 540 0.94 23.24 -1.34
N ASP A 541 2.05 23.87 -0.97
CA ASP A 541 2.08 25.32 -0.70
C ASP A 541 2.10 26.10 -2.01
N ILE A 542 1.13 26.99 -2.19
CA ILE A 542 1.10 27.97 -3.29
C ILE A 542 1.71 29.27 -2.80
N VAL A 543 2.78 29.70 -3.47
CA VAL A 543 3.49 30.93 -3.17
C VAL A 543 3.10 32.00 -4.19
N ALA A 544 2.31 32.97 -3.75
CA ALA A 544 1.91 34.13 -4.53
C ALA A 544 2.69 35.36 -4.06
N GLY A 545 3.43 36.01 -4.95
CA GLY A 545 4.24 37.16 -4.55
C GLY A 545 3.43 38.42 -4.24
N PHE A 546 4.01 39.31 -3.46
CA PHE A 546 3.43 40.61 -3.11
C PHE A 546 3.78 41.67 -4.17
N GLN A 547 3.05 42.78 -4.13
CA GLN A 547 3.36 43.97 -4.93
C GLN A 547 4.61 44.66 -4.35
N GLU A 548 5.48 45.18 -5.21
CA GLU A 548 6.61 46.02 -4.79
C GLU A 548 6.12 47.23 -3.96
N ALA A 549 6.92 47.63 -2.97
CA ALA A 549 6.62 48.72 -2.04
C ALA A 549 5.31 48.57 -1.23
N SER A 550 4.74 47.36 -1.15
CA SER A 550 3.63 47.03 -0.24
C SER A 550 4.05 47.12 1.24
N VAL A 551 5.26 46.67 1.55
CA VAL A 551 5.96 46.88 2.81
C VAL A 551 7.28 47.57 2.51
N VAL A 552 7.61 48.63 3.25
CA VAL A 552 8.77 49.48 2.95
C VAL A 552 9.67 49.70 4.15
N VAL A 553 10.97 49.92 3.94
CA VAL A 553 11.89 50.30 5.01
C VAL A 553 11.53 51.69 5.52
N ASN A 554 11.36 51.85 6.83
CA ASN A 554 10.86 53.07 7.45
C ASN A 554 11.85 53.73 8.41
N GLU A 555 12.65 52.93 9.13
CA GLU A 555 13.66 53.42 10.08
C GLU A 555 14.85 52.45 10.14
N ILE A 556 16.06 52.99 10.32
CA ILE A 556 17.31 52.21 10.35
C ILE A 556 18.20 52.73 11.49
N MET A 557 18.47 51.89 12.48
CA MET A 557 19.49 52.12 13.51
C MET A 557 20.72 51.27 13.18
N TYR A 558 21.67 51.85 12.46
CA TYR A 558 22.87 51.14 12.02
C TYR A 558 24.08 51.35 12.94
N GLU A 559 24.12 52.42 13.74
CA GLU A 559 25.23 52.71 14.66
C GLU A 559 24.69 53.03 16.07
N PRO A 560 24.18 52.03 16.82
CA PRO A 560 23.64 52.22 18.16
C PRO A 560 24.72 52.59 19.20
N LEU A 561 24.33 53.14 20.36
CA LEU A 561 25.29 53.32 21.46
C LEU A 561 25.72 51.98 22.06
N THR A 562 26.81 51.98 22.84
CA THR A 562 27.30 50.76 23.49
C THR A 562 26.20 50.12 24.36
N GLY A 563 25.81 48.89 24.00
CA GLY A 563 24.79 48.12 24.71
C GLY A 563 23.38 48.24 24.16
N GLU A 564 23.16 49.09 23.15
CA GLU A 564 21.93 49.17 22.36
C GLU A 564 21.97 48.21 21.16
N SER A 565 20.81 47.97 20.53
CA SER A 565 20.64 47.03 19.41
C SER A 565 20.53 47.75 18.07
N GLU A 566 21.15 47.17 17.04
CA GLU A 566 20.88 47.52 15.65
C GLU A 566 19.46 47.06 15.27
N TYR A 567 18.76 47.85 14.46
CA TYR A 567 17.47 47.42 13.94
C TYR A 567 17.13 48.06 12.59
N VAL A 568 16.25 47.37 11.87
CA VAL A 568 15.55 47.87 10.69
C VAL A 568 14.06 47.77 10.93
N GLU A 569 13.35 48.86 10.72
CA GLU A 569 11.89 48.90 10.77
C GLU A 569 11.29 48.88 9.37
N PHE A 570 10.21 48.12 9.23
CA PHE A 570 9.37 48.06 8.06
C PHE A 570 7.96 48.58 8.35
N TYR A 571 7.36 49.25 7.37
CA TYR A 571 6.02 49.79 7.43
C TYR A 571 5.14 49.18 6.34
N ASN A 572 3.97 48.66 6.72
CA ASN A 572 2.98 48.23 5.74
C ASN A 572 2.26 49.46 5.16
N ARG A 573 2.61 49.80 3.91
CA ARG A 573 2.06 50.93 3.17
C ARG A 573 0.71 50.58 2.52
N GLY A 574 0.39 49.30 2.39
CA GLY A 574 -0.85 48.83 1.77
C GLY A 574 -2.08 48.99 2.65
N ASP A 575 -3.26 48.88 2.03
CA ASP A 575 -4.56 48.94 2.70
C ASP A 575 -5.04 47.57 3.23
N SER A 576 -4.21 46.54 3.13
CA SER A 576 -4.53 45.16 3.56
C SER A 576 -3.43 44.56 4.44
N PRO A 577 -3.78 43.67 5.39
CA PRO A 577 -2.78 42.97 6.20
C PRO A 577 -1.83 42.16 5.31
N VAL A 578 -0.55 42.16 5.68
CA VAL A 578 0.50 41.40 4.99
C VAL A 578 0.97 40.28 5.92
N ASP A 579 0.86 39.02 5.48
CA ASP A 579 1.45 37.91 6.21
C ASP A 579 2.96 37.85 5.95
N LEU A 580 3.74 38.02 7.02
CA LEU A 580 5.21 38.03 6.96
C LEU A 580 5.83 36.62 6.97
N TYR A 581 5.03 35.56 6.99
CA TYR A 581 5.53 34.18 6.92
C TYR A 581 6.51 33.99 5.76
N ARG A 582 7.74 33.54 6.06
CA ARG A 582 8.84 33.29 5.11
C ARG A 582 9.39 34.53 4.38
N TRP A 583 9.02 35.74 4.79
CA TRP A 583 9.72 36.95 4.34
C TRP A 583 11.15 36.94 4.87
N ALA A 584 12.06 37.60 4.16
CA ALA A 584 13.47 37.61 4.54
C ALA A 584 14.14 38.97 4.30
N ILE A 585 15.09 39.30 5.15
CA ILE A 585 16.01 40.44 5.03
C ILE A 585 17.40 39.93 4.62
N SER A 586 18.10 40.68 3.78
CA SER A 586 19.47 40.36 3.33
C SER A 586 20.24 41.61 2.93
N ASP A 587 21.58 41.53 2.95
CA ASP A 587 22.51 42.52 2.37
C ASP A 587 22.84 42.23 0.89
N GLY A 588 22.53 41.01 0.42
CA GLY A 588 23.00 40.45 -0.84
C GLY A 588 22.91 38.91 -0.84
N ALA A 589 23.66 38.25 -1.73
CA ALA A 589 23.57 36.80 -1.94
C ALA A 589 24.20 35.93 -0.82
N SER A 590 24.84 36.54 0.18
CA SER A 590 25.64 35.83 1.19
C SER A 590 25.10 35.86 2.62
N SER A 591 24.18 36.77 2.99
CA SER A 591 23.48 36.74 4.27
C SER A 591 21.98 36.94 4.07
N ARG A 592 21.17 35.88 4.27
CA ARG A 592 19.70 35.94 4.17
C ARG A 592 19.11 35.44 5.48
N ALA A 593 18.35 36.27 6.17
CA ALA A 593 17.69 35.93 7.41
C ALA A 593 16.16 35.97 7.25
N THR A 594 15.49 34.86 7.57
CA THR A 594 14.03 34.79 7.59
C THR A 594 13.48 35.61 8.76
N ILE A 595 12.54 36.50 8.47
CA ILE A 595 11.91 37.39 9.44
C ILE A 595 10.91 36.63 10.31
N ALA A 596 9.94 35.95 9.69
CA ALA A 596 8.94 35.17 10.40
C ALA A 596 8.93 33.70 9.94
N GLY A 597 9.16 32.79 10.89
CA GLY A 597 9.04 31.33 10.69
C GLY A 597 7.62 30.79 10.87
N SER A 598 6.66 31.67 11.18
CA SER A 598 5.23 31.36 11.33
C SER A 598 4.39 32.50 10.74
N HIS A 599 3.09 32.25 10.58
CA HIS A 599 2.14 33.22 10.05
C HIS A 599 1.88 34.34 11.04
N VAL A 600 2.20 35.57 10.64
CA VAL A 600 2.05 36.77 11.46
C VAL A 600 1.62 37.91 10.54
N LEU A 601 0.47 38.50 10.84
CA LEU A 601 -0.14 39.54 10.02
C LEU A 601 0.34 40.92 10.46
N LEU A 602 1.04 41.61 9.57
CA LEU A 602 1.34 43.03 9.68
C LEU A 602 0.14 43.84 9.20
N ALA A 603 -0.58 44.47 10.12
CA ALA A 603 -1.77 45.26 9.82
C ALA A 603 -1.45 46.45 8.88
N PRO A 604 -2.45 46.97 8.12
CA PRO A 604 -2.31 48.20 7.35
C PRO A 604 -1.81 49.36 8.23
N GLY A 605 -0.77 50.05 7.79
CA GLY A 605 -0.14 51.12 8.55
C GLY A 605 0.58 50.67 9.84
N GLY A 606 0.76 49.37 10.04
CA GLY A 606 1.51 48.80 11.15
C GLY A 606 3.02 48.75 10.88
N PHE A 607 3.78 48.53 11.96
CA PHE A 607 5.24 48.47 11.94
C PHE A 607 5.75 47.08 12.29
N ALA A 608 6.80 46.63 11.61
CA ALA A 608 7.55 45.43 11.91
C ALA A 608 9.03 45.78 12.13
N VAL A 609 9.56 45.53 13.32
CA VAL A 609 10.93 45.84 13.73
C VAL A 609 11.75 44.55 13.74
N VAL A 610 12.86 44.54 13.00
CA VAL A 610 13.83 43.45 13.01
C VAL A 610 15.09 43.96 13.72
N ALA A 611 15.39 43.39 14.88
CA ALA A 611 16.49 43.81 15.75
C ALA A 611 17.56 42.73 15.91
N SER A 612 18.81 43.12 16.13
CA SER A 612 19.94 42.19 16.33
C SER A 612 19.80 41.38 17.63
N ASP A 613 19.23 41.97 18.69
CA ASP A 613 19.10 41.33 19.99
C ASP A 613 18.00 41.96 20.84
N SER A 614 17.73 41.36 22.01
CA SER A 614 16.64 41.77 22.90
C SER A 614 16.90 43.06 23.68
N SER A 615 18.09 43.68 23.59
CA SER A 615 18.35 44.96 24.27
C SER A 615 17.45 46.08 23.74
N ILE A 616 16.89 45.95 22.53
CA ILE A 616 15.91 46.91 21.99
C ILE A 616 14.73 47.18 22.96
N PHE A 617 14.29 46.18 23.73
CA PHE A 617 13.21 46.36 24.71
C PHE A 617 13.64 47.12 25.98
N GLN A 618 14.94 47.21 26.26
CA GLN A 618 15.46 48.00 27.38
C GLN A 618 15.44 49.49 27.06
N PHE A 619 15.77 49.86 25.82
CA PHE A 619 15.86 51.25 25.36
C PHE A 619 14.53 51.78 24.81
N PHE A 620 13.70 50.90 24.25
CA PHE A 620 12.34 51.19 23.77
C PHE A 620 11.30 50.27 24.45
N PRO A 621 11.05 50.44 25.76
CA PRO A 621 10.18 49.55 26.54
C PRO A 621 8.72 49.54 26.07
N GLU A 622 8.27 50.59 25.37
CA GLU A 622 6.96 50.68 24.74
C GLU A 622 6.72 49.62 23.67
N LEU A 623 7.77 49.09 23.02
CA LEU A 623 7.65 48.02 22.04
C LEU A 623 6.97 46.77 22.63
N SER A 624 7.23 46.48 23.90
CA SER A 624 6.62 45.35 24.62
C SER A 624 5.11 45.49 24.83
N ARG A 625 4.56 46.70 24.64
CA ARG A 625 3.14 47.03 24.82
C ARG A 625 2.48 47.53 23.53
N SER A 626 3.23 47.59 22.44
CA SER A 626 2.77 48.05 21.14
C SER A 626 2.08 46.92 20.35
N ASN A 627 1.31 47.28 19.32
CA ASN A 627 0.79 46.33 18.34
C ASN A 627 1.79 46.03 17.20
N SER A 628 3.02 46.54 17.31
CA SER A 628 4.06 46.34 16.32
C SER A 628 4.61 44.92 16.41
N LEU A 629 5.08 44.39 15.28
CA LEU A 629 5.69 43.05 15.24
C LEU A 629 7.18 43.19 15.49
N ILE A 630 7.75 42.44 16.44
CA ILE A 630 9.18 42.52 16.76
C ILE A 630 9.83 41.17 16.56
N PHE A 631 10.88 41.13 15.73
CA PHE A 631 11.64 39.94 15.38
C PHE A 631 13.09 40.11 15.81
N ILE A 632 13.61 39.17 16.60
CA ILE A 632 15.02 39.16 17.02
C ILE A 632 15.81 38.24 16.10
N ILE A 633 16.66 38.83 15.27
CA ILE A 633 17.53 38.14 14.32
C ILE A 633 18.98 38.42 14.69
N LYS A 634 19.59 37.49 15.44
CA LYS A 634 20.99 37.60 15.91
C LYS A 634 22.05 37.73 14.82
N THR A 635 21.68 37.36 13.60
CA THR A 635 22.56 37.46 12.43
C THR A 635 22.38 38.78 11.68
N LEU A 636 21.47 39.65 12.11
CA LEU A 636 21.38 41.02 11.59
C LEU A 636 22.68 41.74 11.96
N SER A 637 23.33 42.32 10.97
CA SER A 637 24.50 43.16 11.12
C SER A 637 24.42 44.26 10.08
N LEU A 638 24.48 45.51 10.53
CA LEU A 638 24.43 46.70 9.70
C LEU A 638 25.81 47.38 9.71
N ASN A 639 26.32 47.78 8.54
CA ASN A 639 27.63 48.44 8.47
C ASN A 639 27.55 49.93 8.82
N ASN A 640 28.42 50.40 9.72
CA ASN A 640 28.53 51.81 10.13
C ASN A 640 28.94 52.76 8.99
N GLU A 641 29.59 52.28 7.94
CA GLU A 641 29.97 53.08 6.77
C GLU A 641 28.88 53.12 5.67
N GLY A 642 27.77 52.42 5.89
CA GLY A 642 26.69 52.23 4.92
C GLY A 642 26.59 50.79 4.44
N ASP A 643 25.36 50.31 4.26
CA ASP A 643 25.07 48.96 3.82
C ASP A 643 23.82 48.89 2.95
N ARG A 644 23.63 47.77 2.26
CA ARG A 644 22.42 47.47 1.51
C ARG A 644 21.42 46.71 2.39
N ILE A 645 20.16 47.13 2.32
CA ILE A 645 19.04 46.38 2.90
C ILE A 645 18.14 45.93 1.76
N ILE A 646 17.83 44.64 1.72
CA ILE A 646 16.92 44.03 0.75
C ILE A 646 15.86 43.26 1.52
N LEU A 647 14.61 43.67 1.35
CA LEU A 647 13.44 42.95 1.84
C LEU A 647 12.89 42.06 0.71
N THR A 648 12.79 40.76 0.95
CA THR A 648 12.24 39.80 -0.02
C THR A 648 11.02 39.08 0.53
N ASP A 649 10.04 38.85 -0.33
CA ASP A 649 8.86 38.05 -0.02
C ASP A 649 9.15 36.53 -0.13
N PRO A 650 8.16 35.66 0.16
CA PRO A 650 8.32 34.21 0.06
C PRO A 650 8.52 33.69 -1.37
N ALA A 651 8.09 34.45 -2.38
CA ALA A 651 8.33 34.17 -3.80
C ALA A 651 9.75 34.58 -4.24
N GLY A 652 10.53 35.20 -3.35
CA GLY A 652 11.86 35.72 -3.65
C GLY A 652 11.87 37.06 -4.38
N ARG A 653 10.73 37.73 -4.51
CA ARG A 653 10.65 39.07 -5.11
C ARG A 653 11.20 40.10 -4.12
N VAL A 654 11.93 41.08 -4.62
CA VAL A 654 12.38 42.23 -3.84
C VAL A 654 11.19 43.17 -3.64
N ILE A 655 10.77 43.37 -2.40
CA ILE A 655 9.64 44.24 -2.04
C ILE A 655 10.11 45.66 -1.80
N ASP A 656 11.24 45.83 -1.10
CA ASP A 656 11.90 47.11 -0.96
C ASP A 656 13.42 46.87 -0.88
N SER A 657 14.21 47.82 -1.38
CA SER A 657 15.65 47.80 -1.17
C SER A 657 16.25 49.20 -1.25
N LEU A 658 17.27 49.44 -0.43
CA LEU A 658 18.05 50.67 -0.46
C LEU A 658 19.50 50.40 -0.06
N HIS A 659 20.35 51.39 -0.30
CA HIS A 659 21.72 51.41 0.23
C HIS A 659 21.84 52.68 1.07
N TYR A 660 21.83 52.55 2.40
CA TYR A 660 21.90 53.70 3.29
C TYR A 660 23.34 54.17 3.42
N SER A 661 23.52 55.45 3.74
CA SER A 661 24.83 56.03 3.99
C SER A 661 24.79 56.94 5.21
N PRO A 662 25.86 57.01 6.01
CA PRO A 662 25.99 57.99 7.09
C PRO A 662 25.83 59.45 6.65
N THR A 663 25.99 59.73 5.36
CA THR A 663 25.77 61.06 4.76
C THR A 663 24.29 61.47 4.69
N TRP A 664 23.36 60.55 4.96
CA TRP A 664 21.92 60.84 4.98
C TRP A 664 21.46 61.45 6.30
N HIS A 665 22.30 61.40 7.34
CA HIS A 665 22.06 62.19 8.54
C HIS A 665 22.12 63.67 8.24
N ASN A 666 21.28 64.43 8.95
CA ASN A 666 21.34 65.88 8.93
C ASN A 666 22.76 66.34 9.35
N PRO A 667 23.47 67.15 8.53
CA PRO A 667 24.82 67.63 8.83
C PRO A 667 24.95 68.38 10.16
N ALA A 668 23.85 68.95 10.65
CA ALA A 668 23.80 69.66 11.93
C ALA A 668 23.82 68.71 13.15
N VAL A 669 23.70 67.40 12.96
CA VAL A 669 23.86 66.40 14.03
C VAL A 669 25.35 66.07 14.21
N SER A 670 25.90 66.54 15.33
CA SER A 670 27.34 66.45 15.64
C SER A 670 27.80 65.07 16.08
N ASP A 671 26.93 64.28 16.72
CA ASP A 671 27.16 62.88 17.07
C ASP A 671 25.98 62.07 16.54
N ARG A 672 26.28 61.14 15.62
CA ARG A 672 25.26 60.33 14.92
C ARG A 672 25.05 58.97 15.58
N ARG A 673 25.91 58.62 16.53
CA ARG A 673 25.79 57.36 17.28
C ARG A 673 24.55 57.37 18.15
N GLY A 674 23.81 56.27 18.13
CA GLY A 674 22.51 56.16 18.78
C GLY A 674 21.41 56.99 18.13
N VAL A 675 21.60 57.49 16.91
CA VAL A 675 20.57 58.25 16.17
C VAL A 675 20.20 57.46 14.92
N SER A 676 18.94 57.06 14.79
CA SER A 676 18.46 56.35 13.61
C SER A 676 18.30 57.27 12.41
N LEU A 677 18.36 56.66 11.22
CA LEU A 677 17.86 57.25 9.98
C LEU A 677 16.36 56.96 9.88
N GLU A 678 15.56 58.02 9.84
CA GLU A 678 14.11 57.93 9.68
C GLU A 678 13.72 58.36 8.27
N ARG A 679 12.76 57.65 7.67
CA ARG A 679 12.10 58.08 6.44
C ARG A 679 11.10 59.18 6.75
N ILE A 680 11.15 60.29 6.03
CA ILE A 680 10.29 61.46 6.25
C ILE A 680 8.81 61.14 5.99
N HIS A 681 8.54 60.31 4.98
CA HIS A 681 7.20 59.86 4.69
C HIS A 681 7.24 58.50 3.96
N PRO A 682 6.47 57.48 4.38
CA PRO A 682 6.53 56.14 3.79
C PRO A 682 6.23 56.06 2.29
N SER A 683 5.61 57.10 1.71
CA SER A 683 5.33 57.15 0.26
C SER A 683 6.49 57.65 -0.61
N LEU A 684 7.50 58.31 -0.04
CA LEU A 684 8.69 58.81 -0.76
C LEU A 684 9.62 57.65 -1.09
N SER A 685 10.43 57.67 -2.15
CA SER A 685 11.29 56.51 -2.47
C SER A 685 12.29 56.15 -1.35
N SER A 686 12.42 54.86 -1.02
CA SER A 686 13.40 54.35 -0.04
C SER A 686 14.85 54.56 -0.50
N SER A 687 15.08 54.58 -1.80
CA SER A 687 16.40 54.75 -2.42
C SER A 687 16.82 56.21 -2.62
N ASP A 688 15.94 57.18 -2.35
CA ASP A 688 16.26 58.61 -2.46
C ASP A 688 16.76 59.11 -1.11
N SER A 689 18.03 59.50 -1.03
CA SER A 689 18.64 59.99 0.22
C SER A 689 17.89 61.19 0.82
N ARG A 690 17.23 62.00 -0.01
CA ARG A 690 16.44 63.17 0.43
C ARG A 690 15.13 62.80 1.11
N ALA A 691 14.74 61.53 1.04
CA ALA A 691 13.57 61.00 1.75
C ALA A 691 13.90 60.61 3.21
N TRP A 692 15.16 60.71 3.61
CA TRP A 692 15.66 60.31 4.92
C TRP A 692 16.31 61.48 5.66
N SER A 693 16.27 61.46 6.98
CA SER A 693 17.06 62.35 7.81
C SER A 693 17.29 61.72 9.19
N SER A 694 18.00 62.44 10.06
CA SER A 694 18.22 62.02 11.44
C SER A 694 16.94 62.05 12.26
N CYS A 695 16.74 61.04 13.11
CA CYS A 695 15.75 61.06 14.18
C CYS A 695 15.87 62.34 15.02
N ALA A 696 14.72 62.94 15.34
CA ALA A 696 14.57 64.10 16.21
C ALA A 696 14.03 63.74 17.60
N ASP A 697 13.67 62.47 17.85
CA ASP A 697 13.30 62.00 19.18
C ASP A 697 14.53 61.95 20.10
N ARG A 698 14.37 62.41 21.34
CA ARG A 698 15.42 62.41 22.36
C ARG A 698 16.00 61.03 22.69
N ARG A 699 15.27 59.95 22.36
CA ARG A 699 15.70 58.55 22.56
C ARG A 699 16.60 58.06 21.43
N GLY A 700 16.71 58.81 20.34
CA GLY A 700 17.55 58.45 19.20
C GLY A 700 16.88 57.53 18.17
N GLY A 701 15.62 57.11 18.39
CA GLY A 701 14.81 56.40 17.41
C GLY A 701 13.34 56.34 17.79
N THR A 702 12.51 55.86 16.87
CA THR A 702 11.05 55.70 17.03
C THR A 702 10.53 54.31 16.65
N PRO A 703 11.22 53.20 16.99
CA PRO A 703 10.78 51.88 16.55
C PRO A 703 9.38 51.56 17.09
N GLY A 704 8.57 50.98 16.22
CA GLY A 704 7.17 50.64 16.45
C GLY A 704 6.22 51.85 16.45
N ALA A 705 6.69 53.06 16.11
CA ALA A 705 5.91 54.29 16.17
C ALA A 705 6.09 55.13 14.89
N ARG A 706 5.32 56.21 14.77
CA ARG A 706 5.51 57.16 13.67
C ARG A 706 6.83 57.90 13.86
N ASN A 707 7.65 57.91 12.81
CA ASN A 707 8.89 58.68 12.71
C ASN A 707 8.74 60.12 13.22
N SER A 708 9.71 60.56 14.01
CA SER A 708 9.74 61.89 14.63
C SER A 708 9.82 63.02 13.62
N ILE A 709 10.42 62.78 12.44
CA ILE A 709 10.49 63.74 11.34
C ILE A 709 9.32 63.62 10.34
N PHE A 710 8.30 62.81 10.65
CA PHE A 710 7.18 62.57 9.75
C PHE A 710 6.48 63.89 9.37
N THR A 711 6.31 64.12 8.07
CA THR A 711 5.51 65.26 7.59
C THR A 711 4.76 64.94 6.30
N SER A 712 3.48 65.30 6.24
CA SER A 712 2.63 65.23 5.05
C SER A 712 2.60 66.54 4.24
N PHE A 713 3.08 67.65 4.83
CA PHE A 713 3.12 68.97 4.21
C PHE A 713 4.19 69.82 4.91
N GLN A 714 5.06 70.46 4.13
CA GLN A 714 6.04 71.41 4.66
C GLN A 714 5.33 72.74 4.94
N PRO A 715 5.25 73.21 6.21
CA PRO A 715 4.73 74.54 6.49
C PRO A 715 5.46 75.60 5.65
N THR A 716 4.74 76.64 5.21
CA THR A 716 5.34 77.69 4.37
C THR A 716 5.99 78.79 5.19
N ASP A 717 5.54 78.99 6.44
CA ASP A 717 6.01 80.02 7.36
C ASP A 717 6.27 79.42 8.76
N LEU A 718 7.22 80.02 9.50
CA LEU A 718 7.46 79.70 10.90
C LEU A 718 6.39 80.33 11.81
N LYS A 719 5.70 79.51 12.60
CA LYS A 719 4.59 79.94 13.47
C LYS A 719 4.81 79.54 14.92
N LEU A 720 4.51 80.44 15.86
CA LEU A 720 4.44 80.17 17.31
C LEU A 720 3.00 80.30 17.80
N THR A 721 2.51 79.32 18.54
CA THR A 721 1.23 79.37 19.27
C THR A 721 1.41 78.99 20.72
N PHE A 722 0.59 79.57 21.60
CA PHE A 722 0.67 79.40 23.05
C PHE A 722 -0.70 79.02 23.58
N THR A 723 -0.80 78.00 24.42
CA THR A 723 -2.08 77.62 25.03
C THR A 723 -1.86 77.08 26.45
N PRO A 724 -2.46 77.70 27.48
CA PRO A 724 -3.19 78.98 27.50
C PRO A 724 -2.26 80.19 27.33
N ASN A 725 -2.80 81.33 26.87
CA ASN A 725 -2.11 82.63 26.83
C ASN A 725 -3.16 83.77 26.95
N PRO A 726 -3.27 84.47 28.09
CA PRO A 726 -2.38 84.41 29.25
C PRO A 726 -2.44 83.09 30.03
N PHE A 727 -1.42 82.80 30.86
CA PHE A 727 -1.41 81.71 31.84
C PHE A 727 -1.00 82.22 33.24
N SER A 728 -1.34 81.50 34.31
CA SER A 728 -1.13 81.91 35.72
C SER A 728 -0.38 80.83 36.52
N PRO A 729 0.96 80.93 36.66
CA PRO A 729 1.77 79.93 37.36
C PRO A 729 1.73 80.10 38.90
N ASP A 730 0.55 79.95 39.53
CA ASP A 730 0.35 80.14 40.98
C ASP A 730 0.18 78.83 41.78
N ALA A 731 0.32 77.70 41.10
CA ALA A 731 0.21 76.34 41.61
C ALA A 731 -1.17 75.99 42.18
N ASP A 732 -2.24 76.58 41.63
CA ASP A 732 -3.62 76.29 42.02
C ASP A 732 -4.28 75.15 41.20
N GLY A 733 -3.54 74.60 40.21
CA GLY A 733 -3.97 73.52 39.34
C GLY A 733 -4.67 73.97 38.06
N PHE A 734 -4.81 75.29 37.82
CA PHE A 734 -5.49 75.85 36.67
C PHE A 734 -4.59 76.82 35.90
N GLU A 735 -4.30 76.51 34.62
CA GLU A 735 -3.45 77.34 33.73
C GLU A 735 -2.05 77.65 34.29
N ASP A 736 -1.47 76.73 35.06
CA ASP A 736 -0.15 76.88 35.72
C ASP A 736 1.06 76.90 34.78
N PHE A 737 0.86 76.50 33.53
CA PHE A 737 1.88 76.48 32.49
C PHE A 737 1.25 76.81 31.14
N THR A 738 2.08 77.14 30.17
CA THR A 738 1.68 77.30 28.77
C THR A 738 2.43 76.30 27.90
N VAL A 739 1.74 75.72 26.92
CA VAL A 739 2.35 74.92 25.87
C VAL A 739 2.68 75.83 24.71
N ILE A 740 3.97 75.90 24.37
CA ILE A 740 4.50 76.58 23.20
C ILE A 740 4.54 75.56 22.07
N GLN A 741 3.63 75.69 21.11
CA GLN A 741 3.61 74.89 19.88
C GLN A 741 4.25 75.68 18.75
N TYR A 742 4.98 75.00 17.87
CA TYR A 742 5.63 75.64 16.73
C TYR A 742 5.54 74.84 15.45
N ASP A 743 5.35 75.55 14.33
CA ASP A 743 5.51 75.05 12.97
C ASP A 743 6.79 75.64 12.38
N LEU A 744 7.65 74.82 11.79
CA LEU A 744 8.86 75.23 11.09
C LEU A 744 8.68 75.03 9.57
N PRO A 745 9.16 75.96 8.73
CA PRO A 745 9.10 75.79 7.28
C PRO A 745 10.17 74.83 6.74
N TYR A 746 10.77 74.02 7.62
CA TYR A 746 11.86 73.09 7.33
C TYR A 746 11.47 71.70 7.83
N ARG A 747 11.96 70.65 7.16
CA ARG A 747 11.62 69.26 7.50
C ARG A 747 12.32 68.79 8.77
N VAL A 748 13.57 69.19 8.94
CA VAL A 748 14.38 69.00 10.15
C VAL A 748 15.16 70.28 10.40
N ALA A 749 15.23 70.71 11.65
CA ALA A 749 15.98 71.89 12.06
C ALA A 749 16.59 71.68 13.45
N ARG A 750 17.56 72.52 13.82
CA ARG A 750 17.95 72.69 15.22
C ARG A 750 17.30 73.94 15.76
N ILE A 751 16.57 73.81 16.85
CA ILE A 751 15.85 74.91 17.47
C ILE A 751 16.56 75.44 18.70
N ARG A 752 16.41 76.74 18.94
CA ARG A 752 16.70 77.37 20.22
C ARG A 752 15.48 78.18 20.63
N ILE A 753 14.90 77.88 21.79
CA ILE A 753 13.74 78.59 22.34
C ILE A 753 14.17 79.29 23.61
N ARG A 754 14.11 80.62 23.60
CA ARG A 754 14.51 81.49 24.72
C ARG A 754 13.39 82.46 25.07
N ILE A 755 13.21 82.70 26.36
CA ILE A 755 12.21 83.61 26.90
C ILE A 755 12.92 84.86 27.42
N PHE A 756 12.42 86.02 27.04
CA PHE A 756 12.93 87.32 27.43
C PHE A 756 11.85 88.15 28.12
N ASP A 757 12.25 89.02 29.04
CA ASP A 757 11.35 90.06 29.55
C ASP A 757 11.17 91.22 28.55
N VAL A 758 10.29 92.17 28.86
CA VAL A 758 10.05 93.35 28.00
C VAL A 758 11.26 94.28 27.82
N LEU A 759 12.31 94.13 28.64
CA LEU A 759 13.56 94.88 28.52
C LEU A 759 14.60 94.10 27.69
N GLY A 760 14.26 92.91 27.19
CA GLY A 760 15.15 92.06 26.40
C GLY A 760 16.17 91.28 27.23
N ARG A 761 15.98 91.18 28.56
CA ARG A 761 16.83 90.33 29.42
C ARG A 761 16.38 88.89 29.31
N LEU A 762 17.33 87.96 29.15
CA LEU A 762 17.06 86.52 29.10
C LEU A 762 16.49 86.06 30.46
N VAL A 763 15.38 85.35 30.41
CA VAL A 763 14.64 84.83 31.57
C VAL A 763 14.77 83.32 31.66
N ARG A 764 14.64 82.62 30.53
CA ARG A 764 14.76 81.16 30.48
C ARG A 764 15.22 80.67 29.12
N THR A 765 16.00 79.60 29.11
CA THR A 765 16.27 78.81 27.89
C THR A 765 15.51 77.49 27.97
N LEU A 766 14.53 77.31 27.09
CA LEU A 766 13.69 76.10 27.07
C LEU A 766 14.26 75.00 26.19
N ALA A 767 14.82 75.38 25.04
CA ALA A 767 15.53 74.48 24.14
C ALA A 767 16.82 75.18 23.71
N ASN A 768 17.95 74.47 23.74
CA ASN A 768 19.21 75.02 23.26
C ASN A 768 19.87 74.09 22.25
N ASN A 769 19.76 74.47 20.98
CA ASN A 769 20.32 73.71 19.88
C ASN A 769 19.76 72.28 19.84
N GLU A 770 18.45 72.11 20.07
CA GLU A 770 17.81 70.80 20.10
C GLU A 770 17.30 70.42 18.70
N PRO A 771 17.46 69.16 18.26
CA PRO A 771 16.87 68.72 16.99
C PRO A 771 15.34 68.77 17.08
N SER A 772 14.70 69.15 15.98
CA SER A 772 13.25 69.16 15.87
C SER A 772 12.82 68.90 14.43
N GLY A 773 11.66 68.24 14.28
CA GLY A 773 10.99 68.11 12.99
C GLY A 773 10.28 69.40 12.57
N ALA A 774 9.47 69.34 11.51
CA ALA A 774 8.70 70.47 11.03
C ALA A 774 7.66 71.02 12.02
N ARG A 775 7.35 70.28 13.09
CA ARG A 775 6.45 70.67 14.18
C ARG A 775 6.98 70.18 15.51
N GLY A 776 6.74 70.95 16.57
CA GLY A 776 7.03 70.50 17.93
C GLY A 776 6.33 71.32 19.00
N GLU A 777 6.43 70.84 20.23
CA GLU A 777 5.80 71.44 21.42
C GLU A 777 6.79 71.49 22.57
N ILE A 778 6.77 72.57 23.37
CA ILE A 778 7.57 72.70 24.58
C ILE A 778 6.79 73.45 25.67
N VAL A 779 6.95 73.06 26.93
CA VAL A 779 6.18 73.63 28.06
C VAL A 779 6.99 74.70 28.77
N TRP A 780 6.34 75.81 29.13
CA TRP A 780 6.87 76.77 30.09
C TRP A 780 5.96 76.90 31.31
N ASP A 781 6.55 76.65 32.49
CA ASP A 781 5.91 76.70 33.81
C ASP A 781 5.93 78.11 34.46
N GLY A 782 6.34 79.14 33.71
CA GLY A 782 6.45 80.50 34.23
C GLY A 782 7.58 80.73 35.23
N ARG A 783 8.64 79.91 35.20
CA ARG A 783 9.86 80.09 36.00
C ARG A 783 11.06 80.50 35.14
N ASP A 784 12.02 81.20 35.74
CA ASP A 784 13.34 81.49 35.16
C ASP A 784 14.31 80.30 35.26
N ASP A 785 15.53 80.45 34.75
CA ASP A 785 16.58 79.41 34.79
C ASP A 785 17.03 79.07 36.24
N GLU A 786 16.82 79.97 37.21
CA GLU A 786 17.03 79.73 38.65
C GLU A 786 15.83 79.06 39.34
N GLY A 787 14.77 78.74 38.58
CA GLY A 787 13.55 78.09 39.08
C GLY A 787 12.61 79.02 39.86
N GLN A 788 12.85 80.33 39.87
CA GLN A 788 12.00 81.32 40.52
C GLN A 788 10.84 81.72 39.61
N ARG A 789 9.67 81.96 40.19
CA ARG A 789 8.49 82.40 39.45
C ARG A 789 8.74 83.80 38.87
N VAL A 790 8.50 83.95 37.58
CA VAL A 790 8.65 85.24 36.90
C VAL A 790 7.51 86.19 37.28
N ARG A 791 7.74 87.50 37.18
CA ARG A 791 6.72 88.51 37.54
C ARG A 791 5.55 88.48 36.55
N ILE A 792 4.36 88.86 36.99
CA ILE A 792 3.22 89.10 36.09
C ILE A 792 3.64 90.13 35.03
N GLY A 793 3.38 89.84 33.76
CA GLY A 793 3.79 90.68 32.65
C GLY A 793 3.85 89.95 31.31
N ARG A 794 4.28 90.70 30.29
CA ARG A 794 4.52 90.17 28.94
C ARG A 794 5.94 89.64 28.84
N TYR A 795 6.09 88.49 28.21
CA TYR A 795 7.37 87.87 27.90
C TYR A 795 7.44 87.61 26.40
N ILE A 796 8.65 87.68 25.85
CA ILE A 796 8.92 87.45 24.43
C ILE A 796 9.56 86.07 24.32
N VAL A 797 8.90 85.15 23.63
CA VAL A 797 9.49 83.87 23.22
C VAL A 797 10.16 84.07 21.88
N LEU A 798 11.46 83.82 21.82
CA LEU A 798 12.27 83.78 20.61
C LEU A 798 12.53 82.32 20.26
N LEU A 799 12.01 81.87 19.13
CA LEU A 799 12.35 80.59 18.49
C LEU A 799 13.28 80.88 17.32
N GLU A 800 14.49 80.34 17.38
CA GLU A 800 15.47 80.36 16.30
C GLU A 800 15.57 78.95 15.71
N ALA A 801 15.43 78.81 14.39
CA ALA A 801 15.60 77.55 13.68
C ALA A 801 16.79 77.64 12.73
N VAL A 802 17.68 76.66 12.84
CA VAL A 802 18.86 76.50 12.00
C VAL A 802 18.61 75.32 11.05
N ASP A 803 18.83 75.52 9.75
CA ASP A 803 18.65 74.48 8.74
C ASP A 803 19.78 73.45 8.73
N GLU A 804 19.66 72.48 7.83
CA GLU A 804 20.65 71.42 7.57
C GLU A 804 22.05 71.95 7.20
N SER A 805 22.17 73.21 6.77
CA SER A 805 23.45 73.85 6.40
C SER A 805 24.12 74.60 7.56
N GLY A 806 23.51 74.60 8.76
CA GLY A 806 24.03 75.31 9.92
C GLY A 806 23.81 76.83 9.87
N ASN A 807 23.03 77.32 8.91
CA ASN A 807 22.70 78.72 8.80
C ASN A 807 21.49 79.03 9.68
N LEU A 808 21.50 80.17 10.39
CA LEU A 808 20.28 80.70 10.99
C LEU A 808 19.36 81.10 9.84
N VAL A 809 18.28 80.35 9.63
CA VAL A 809 17.41 80.56 8.46
C VAL A 809 16.14 81.29 8.83
N ASP A 810 15.63 81.09 10.05
CA ASP A 810 14.42 81.77 10.50
C ASP A 810 14.42 82.02 12.02
N ALA A 811 13.77 83.09 12.44
CA ALA A 811 13.58 83.45 13.83
C ALA A 811 12.20 84.09 14.07
N SER A 812 11.33 83.43 14.84
CA SER A 812 10.09 84.04 15.32
C SER A 812 10.27 84.69 16.67
N LYS A 813 9.57 85.80 16.87
CA LYS A 813 9.29 86.37 18.19
C LYS A 813 7.79 86.42 18.38
N ALA A 814 7.29 85.86 19.47
CA ALA A 814 5.89 85.99 19.83
C ALA A 814 5.73 86.26 21.33
N VAL A 815 4.64 86.94 21.70
CA VAL A 815 4.40 87.38 23.07
C VAL A 815 3.55 86.37 23.80
N VAL A 816 4.03 85.94 24.96
CA VAL A 816 3.28 85.16 25.93
C VAL A 816 3.07 85.99 27.19
N VAL A 817 1.90 85.89 27.80
CA VAL A 817 1.50 86.72 28.94
C VAL A 817 1.40 85.86 30.19
N VAL A 818 2.17 86.22 31.21
CA VAL A 818 2.01 85.69 32.57
C VAL A 818 1.06 86.64 33.29
N ALA A 819 -0.13 86.16 33.65
CA ALA A 819 -1.13 86.92 34.38
C ALA A 819 -1.28 86.40 35.82
N GLY A 820 -1.90 87.20 36.68
CA GLY A 820 -2.51 86.65 37.90
C GLY A 820 -3.89 86.09 37.57
N LYS A 821 -4.40 85.20 38.43
CA LYS A 821 -5.75 84.63 38.33
C LYS A 821 -6.79 85.66 37.91
N MET A 822 -7.32 85.50 36.69
CA MET A 822 -8.50 86.24 36.23
C MET A 822 -9.73 85.52 36.77
N ARG A 823 -10.60 86.24 37.49
CA ARG A 823 -11.82 85.69 38.08
C ARG A 823 -12.87 85.35 37.04
#